data_AF-A0A9E1MY48-F1
#
_entry.id   AF-A0A9E1MY48-F1
#
_cell.length_a   1.000
_cell.length_b   1.000
_cell.length_c   1.000
_cell.angle_alpha   90.00
_cell.angle_beta   90.00
_cell.angle_gamma   90.00
#
_symmetry.space_group_name_H-M   'P 1'
#
loop_
_entity.id
_entity.type
_entity.pdbx_description
1 polymer ?
#
loop_
_entity_poly.entity_id
_entity_poly.type
_entity_poly.pdbx_seq_one_letter_code
_entity_poly.pdbx_strand_id
1 'polypeptide(L)'
;MFFWFLLFVLGCGGNSTSTVTPTAELVKMPETISLPSDQAEVSRNPAKVNFKAGKATPIRLGIHALQAVVVPELDGVRLASFLPAGATITFDPNGTGIYSYTDSFDSHYRGRTPTFTDDTEDLLALAADENRPKLLGDLHAKNVHALAMDRQDRLWWNGDLTYRFNIGHQINSVSLATPDGQKTTFDARGSDFEVFASFNGREWKSFFKAQKGQKGPVDATVPEDLLGRSTIFIKFSGEDVGLDDLHLTAMVDGSALKRLLKLEGKSQKRDFSSKRKSRALIFWEGKHVQKANTNTSDFADTVEIETAPRHIIARFPQGVHAQIRLSESTGIKGIQRLAVNGEVLLGLGSTTATHTYLRGEDGKVLDLAKATLVDAKVQGKSAVMNFAVDDEGQKGKVALVFTPTKKVIEGHDWHGVTWHAEVEGLHGFNVVETLEPTIIRYGGWSFAQTSAGFVESKQRFATPLTLPEMDYGTDMQPLYFTAGVQGAVSSFFDGPTKAEISIDEDATRHWLTTKVPLGEGKVRKSAPKLWLTRDVRVTDRFKALNVWTDVAKAAGMVALSTEVTEDLKGREYGLYRRSKTAFDDSTSYFRALAAGANPTGDDTLSGLADDEKTKFQQTNKDHQKVVSHMVHRQLIGKENVWQGVWWTNKDTGHKVLFAFTSFSPETKGFASILDVTTGEEQQALTTKAWHTYLLSP
;
A
#
# COMPACT_ATOMS: atom_id res chain seq x y z
N MET A 1 22.12 -41.32 51.00
CA MET A 1 21.85 -41.74 52.40
C MET A 1 21.93 -40.48 53.25
N PHE A 2 20.79 -39.83 53.54
CA PHE A 2 20.17 -39.78 54.88
C PHE A 2 21.18 -39.31 55.96
N PHE A 3 21.07 -38.13 56.58
CA PHE A 3 19.98 -37.71 57.47
C PHE A 3 20.02 -36.19 57.77
N TRP A 4 18.83 -35.62 57.96
CA TRP A 4 18.53 -34.38 58.67
C TRP A 4 18.84 -34.46 60.18
N PHE A 5 19.07 -33.31 60.85
CA PHE A 5 18.28 -32.87 62.02
C PHE A 5 18.52 -31.38 62.37
N LEU A 6 17.60 -30.85 63.18
CA LEU A 6 17.09 -29.48 63.30
C LEU A 6 17.29 -28.93 64.74
N LEU A 7 16.98 -27.64 64.95
CA LEU A 7 16.74 -26.86 66.21
C LEU A 7 17.96 -26.28 66.97
N PHE A 8 17.98 -25.07 67.57
CA PHE A 8 17.07 -23.91 67.76
C PHE A 8 17.93 -22.76 68.36
N VAL A 9 17.62 -21.47 68.15
CA VAL A 9 17.55 -20.41 69.21
C VAL A 9 16.90 -19.13 68.62
N LEU A 10 16.04 -18.55 69.45
CA LEU A 10 15.16 -17.40 69.31
C LEU A 10 15.86 -16.05 69.02
N GLY A 11 15.15 -15.17 68.32
CA GLY A 11 15.45 -13.74 68.27
C GLY A 11 14.34 -12.95 67.59
N CYS A 12 13.38 -12.44 68.37
CA CYS A 12 12.35 -11.50 67.94
C CYS A 12 12.96 -10.21 67.38
N GLY A 13 12.43 -9.72 66.26
CA GLY A 13 12.74 -8.39 65.74
C GLY A 13 11.99 -8.12 64.44
N GLY A 14 10.81 -7.51 64.55
CA GLY A 14 10.02 -7.11 63.40
C GLY A 14 10.70 -6.03 62.57
N ASN A 15 10.64 -6.18 61.25
CA ASN A 15 10.51 -5.08 60.32
C ASN A 15 9.91 -5.63 59.02
N SER A 16 8.68 -5.22 58.75
CA SER A 16 7.96 -5.49 57.51
C SER A 16 8.62 -4.74 56.36
N THR A 17 9.46 -5.43 55.59
CA THR A 17 9.80 -5.00 54.22
C THR A 17 8.87 -5.74 53.27
N SER A 18 7.81 -5.04 52.84
CA SER A 18 7.01 -5.43 51.68
C SER A 18 7.93 -5.46 50.46
N THR A 19 8.33 -6.66 50.05
CA THR A 19 8.98 -6.89 48.76
C THR A 19 7.90 -6.75 47.70
N VAL A 20 7.75 -5.54 47.18
CA VAL A 20 7.01 -5.31 45.93
C VAL A 20 7.93 -5.81 44.82
N THR A 21 7.68 -7.02 44.33
CA THR A 21 8.20 -7.47 43.05
C THR A 21 7.46 -6.69 41.96
N PRO A 22 8.11 -5.83 41.17
CA PRO A 22 7.46 -5.29 39.98
C PRO A 22 7.44 -6.42 38.95
N THR A 23 6.32 -7.12 38.84
CA THR A 23 5.98 -7.80 37.60
C THR A 23 5.79 -6.70 36.56
N ALA A 24 6.85 -6.40 35.81
CA ALA A 24 6.72 -5.75 34.51
C ALA A 24 5.88 -6.69 33.64
N GLU A 25 4.56 -6.50 33.67
CA GLU A 25 3.72 -6.98 32.58
C GLU A 25 4.30 -6.33 31.32
N LEU A 26 4.96 -7.14 30.49
CA LEU A 26 5.25 -6.79 29.11
C LEU A 26 3.93 -6.31 28.52
N VAL A 27 3.79 -5.00 28.39
CA VAL A 27 2.68 -4.38 27.67
C VAL A 27 2.77 -4.94 26.26
N LYS A 28 1.93 -5.94 25.96
CA LYS A 28 1.79 -6.47 24.61
C LYS A 28 1.51 -5.27 23.73
N MET A 29 2.45 -4.98 22.82
CA MET A 29 2.23 -3.96 21.82
C MET A 29 0.93 -4.32 21.06
N PRO A 30 0.03 -3.36 20.82
CA PRO A 30 -1.20 -3.65 20.08
C PRO A 30 -0.82 -4.26 18.73
N GLU A 31 -1.35 -5.45 18.44
CA GLU A 31 -0.91 -6.34 17.34
C GLU A 31 -1.11 -5.79 15.92
N THR A 32 -1.58 -4.55 15.73
CA THR A 32 -1.58 -3.89 14.41
C THR A 32 -1.96 -2.42 14.51
N ILE A 33 -1.24 -1.54 13.82
CA ILE A 33 -1.80 -0.23 13.45
C ILE A 33 -2.85 -0.49 12.36
N SER A 34 -4.13 -0.42 12.72
CA SER A 34 -5.21 -0.26 11.76
C SER A 34 -5.00 1.05 11.00
N LEU A 35 -4.96 0.95 9.67
CA LEU A 35 -4.71 2.10 8.80
C LEU A 35 -6.04 2.84 8.52
N PRO A 36 -5.97 4.16 8.23
CA PRO A 36 -7.04 5.10 8.52
C PRO A 36 -8.19 5.09 7.51
N SER A 37 -9.42 5.31 8.00
CA SER A 37 -10.63 5.42 7.16
C SER A 37 -10.66 6.67 6.27
N ASP A 38 -9.86 7.70 6.56
CA ASP A 38 -9.78 8.94 5.78
C ASP A 38 -8.42 9.65 5.98
N GLN A 39 -8.02 10.50 5.03
CA GLN A 39 -6.73 11.19 5.03
C GLN A 39 -6.77 12.55 4.31
N ALA A 40 -5.87 13.45 4.70
CA ALA A 40 -5.68 14.76 4.09
C ALA A 40 -4.19 15.11 3.97
N GLU A 41 -3.72 15.42 2.76
CA GLU A 41 -2.39 15.99 2.56
C GLU A 41 -2.40 17.48 2.94
N VAL A 42 -1.48 17.87 3.82
CA VAL A 42 -1.22 19.25 4.21
C VAL A 42 0.14 19.67 3.66
N SER A 43 0.10 20.48 2.60
CA SER A 43 1.28 21.04 1.92
C SER A 43 1.36 22.56 2.00
N ARG A 44 0.35 23.19 2.60
CA ARG A 44 0.28 24.63 2.91
C ARG A 44 0.31 24.80 4.43
N ASN A 45 0.82 25.93 4.88
CA ASN A 45 0.94 26.24 6.30
C ASN A 45 0.54 27.71 6.53
N PRO A 46 -0.55 27.99 7.27
CA PRO A 46 -1.49 27.00 7.85
C PRO A 46 -2.33 26.29 6.78
N ALA A 47 -2.92 25.14 7.13
CA ALA A 47 -3.88 24.42 6.31
C ALA A 47 -5.14 24.07 7.12
N LYS A 48 -6.30 24.03 6.44
CA LYS A 48 -7.56 23.57 7.04
C LYS A 48 -7.76 22.10 6.72
N VAL A 49 -7.99 21.28 7.73
CA VAL A 49 -8.32 19.86 7.60
C VAL A 49 -9.77 19.64 8.01
N ASN A 50 -10.56 19.04 7.13
CA ASN A 50 -11.99 18.83 7.33
C ASN A 50 -12.23 17.41 7.86
N PHE A 51 -12.73 17.30 9.08
CA PHE A 51 -13.16 16.05 9.70
C PHE A 51 -14.67 15.92 9.59
N LYS A 52 -15.20 14.75 9.24
CA LYS A 52 -16.65 14.50 9.21
C LYS A 52 -17.01 13.27 10.03
N ALA A 53 -18.00 13.42 10.91
CA ALA A 53 -18.60 12.32 11.63
C ALA A 53 -20.12 12.45 11.70
N GLY A 54 -20.84 11.35 11.50
CA GLY A 54 -22.31 11.37 11.56
C GLY A 54 -22.86 11.67 12.96
N LYS A 55 -22.07 11.39 14.00
CA LYS A 55 -22.36 11.67 15.41
C LYS A 55 -21.06 11.81 16.19
N ALA A 56 -21.15 12.24 17.45
CA ALA A 56 -19.97 12.30 18.30
C ALA A 56 -19.30 10.93 18.39
N THR A 57 -18.00 10.85 18.12
CA THR A 57 -17.29 9.57 17.98
C THR A 57 -15.82 9.73 18.35
N PRO A 58 -15.27 8.81 19.15
CA PRO A 58 -13.84 8.74 19.37
C PRO A 58 -13.13 8.38 18.06
N ILE A 59 -11.98 9.02 17.81
CA ILE A 59 -11.17 8.78 16.63
C ILE A 59 -9.73 8.44 17.02
N ARG A 60 -9.13 7.56 16.24
CA ARG A 60 -7.68 7.49 16.11
C ARG A 60 -7.23 8.62 15.20
N LEU A 61 -6.20 9.36 15.59
CA LEU A 61 -5.65 10.46 14.80
C LEU A 61 -4.16 10.19 14.57
N GLY A 62 -3.67 10.39 13.36
CA GLY A 62 -2.26 10.29 13.08
C GLY A 62 -1.77 11.33 12.10
N ILE A 63 -0.46 11.49 12.09
CA ILE A 63 0.27 12.31 11.13
C ILE A 63 1.47 11.52 10.62
N HIS A 64 1.67 11.57 9.32
CA HIS A 64 2.84 11.05 8.65
C HIS A 64 3.60 12.19 7.95
N ALA A 65 4.90 12.24 8.17
CA ALA A 65 5.78 13.26 7.63
C ALA A 65 6.30 12.89 6.24
N LEU A 66 5.77 13.53 5.20
CA LEU A 66 6.24 13.34 3.82
C LEU A 66 7.58 14.04 3.59
N GLN A 67 7.75 15.16 4.27
CA GLN A 67 9.01 15.87 4.49
C GLN A 67 9.17 16.07 5.98
N ALA A 68 10.37 16.42 6.45
CA ALA A 68 10.59 16.70 7.86
C ALA A 68 9.63 17.80 8.36
N VAL A 69 8.84 17.49 9.38
CA VAL A 69 7.83 18.37 9.97
C VAL A 69 8.30 18.83 11.34
N VAL A 70 8.46 20.14 11.50
CA VAL A 70 8.92 20.75 12.76
C VAL A 70 7.72 21.29 13.52
N VAL A 71 7.48 20.73 14.72
CA VAL A 71 6.38 21.09 15.62
C VAL A 71 5.03 21.11 14.87
N PRO A 72 4.55 19.98 14.32
CA PRO A 72 3.20 19.91 13.79
C PRO A 72 2.18 20.15 14.89
N GLU A 73 1.21 21.01 14.61
CA GLU A 73 0.11 21.34 15.51
C GLU A 73 -1.24 21.17 14.80
N LEU A 74 -2.26 20.74 15.55
CA LEU A 74 -3.66 20.72 15.11
C LEU A 74 -4.51 21.44 16.16
N ASP A 75 -5.21 22.50 15.76
CA ASP A 75 -5.92 23.43 16.65
C ASP A 75 -5.01 23.92 17.81
N GLY A 76 -3.76 24.25 17.47
CA GLY A 76 -2.74 24.68 18.42
C GLY A 76 -2.26 23.61 19.40
N VAL A 77 -2.67 22.34 19.26
CA VAL A 77 -2.11 21.24 20.05
C VAL A 77 -0.98 20.58 19.27
N ARG A 78 0.17 20.47 19.91
CA ARG A 78 1.34 19.80 19.34
C ARG A 78 1.11 18.29 19.16
N LEU A 79 1.21 17.82 17.93
CA LEU A 79 1.18 16.41 17.57
C LEU A 79 2.54 15.74 17.78
N ALA A 80 3.65 16.46 17.54
CA ALA A 80 5.02 16.01 17.81
C ALA A 80 5.96 17.21 17.94
N SER A 81 7.16 17.03 18.52
CA SER A 81 8.20 18.07 18.49
C SER A 81 8.91 18.12 17.13
N PHE A 82 9.21 16.95 16.57
CA PHE A 82 9.81 16.79 15.26
C PHE A 82 9.43 15.43 14.68
N LEU A 83 9.08 15.41 13.40
CA LEU A 83 8.90 14.20 12.62
C LEU A 83 9.91 14.25 11.46
N PRO A 84 10.95 13.40 11.43
CA PRO A 84 11.75 13.26 10.22
C PRO A 84 10.88 12.74 9.08
N ALA A 85 11.34 12.89 7.85
CA ALA A 85 10.58 12.39 6.71
C ALA A 85 10.39 10.86 6.84
N GLY A 86 9.26 10.31 6.42
CA GLY A 86 8.91 8.91 6.63
C GLY A 86 8.35 8.58 8.02
N ALA A 87 8.57 9.45 9.03
CA ALA A 87 8.08 9.18 10.38
C ALA A 87 6.57 9.34 10.49
N THR A 88 5.97 8.50 11.32
CA THR A 88 4.54 8.51 11.62
C THR A 88 4.33 8.58 13.12
N ILE A 89 3.33 9.34 13.57
CA ILE A 89 2.83 9.24 14.94
C ILE A 89 1.32 9.13 14.93
N THR A 90 0.78 8.17 15.67
CA THR A 90 -0.66 7.93 15.81
C THR A 90 -1.07 7.99 17.27
N PHE A 91 -2.31 8.38 17.52
CA PHE A 91 -2.89 8.50 18.86
C PHE A 91 -4.26 7.84 18.88
N ASP A 92 -4.42 6.88 19.78
CA ASP A 92 -5.67 6.15 19.99
C ASP A 92 -6.59 6.92 20.95
N PRO A 93 -7.92 6.71 20.89
CA PRO A 93 -8.88 7.44 21.72
C PRO A 93 -8.64 7.43 23.23
N ASN A 94 -7.92 6.42 23.74
CA ASN A 94 -7.55 6.32 25.15
C ASN A 94 -6.40 7.28 25.56
N GLY A 95 -5.73 7.90 24.59
CA GLY A 95 -4.58 8.78 24.79
C GLY A 95 -3.23 8.07 24.62
N THR A 96 -3.19 6.81 24.23
CA THR A 96 -1.93 6.12 23.90
C THR A 96 -1.45 6.57 22.51
N GLY A 97 -0.19 6.97 22.43
CA GLY A 97 0.48 7.29 21.17
C GLY A 97 1.44 6.21 20.70
N ILE A 98 1.59 6.05 19.39
CA ILE A 98 2.59 5.19 18.76
C ILE A 98 3.34 6.02 17.73
N TYR A 99 4.61 6.28 18.01
CA TYR A 99 5.57 6.84 17.07
C TYR A 99 6.26 5.69 16.33
N SER A 100 6.38 5.80 15.02
CA SER A 100 7.06 4.83 14.16
C SER A 100 7.99 5.58 13.21
N TYR A 101 9.21 5.10 13.08
CA TYR A 101 10.17 5.57 12.09
C TYR A 101 10.71 4.37 11.32
N THR A 102 10.86 4.56 10.02
CA THR A 102 11.48 3.58 9.15
C THR A 102 12.44 4.29 8.22
N ASP A 103 13.63 3.73 8.12
CA ASP A 103 14.59 4.02 7.06
C ASP A 103 14.81 2.73 6.29
N SER A 104 14.16 2.62 5.13
CA SER A 104 14.37 1.52 4.22
C SER A 104 15.51 1.87 3.28
N PHE A 105 16.52 1.01 3.15
CA PHE A 105 17.71 1.31 2.36
C PHE A 105 17.57 0.86 0.89
N ASP A 106 16.42 1.14 0.27
CA ASP A 106 16.14 0.78 -1.14
C ASP A 106 17.06 1.55 -2.10
N SER A 107 17.65 0.83 -3.05
CA SER A 107 18.45 1.33 -4.18
C SER A 107 17.79 2.52 -4.88
N HIS A 108 16.47 2.57 -4.98
CA HIS A 108 15.72 3.62 -5.69
C HIS A 108 15.34 4.81 -4.81
N TYR A 109 16.05 5.05 -3.70
CA TYR A 109 15.72 6.08 -2.73
C TYR A 109 15.35 7.43 -3.41
N ARG A 110 14.04 7.73 -3.44
CA ARG A 110 13.46 8.99 -3.92
C ARG A 110 13.90 9.40 -5.34
N GLY A 111 13.93 8.46 -6.27
CA GLY A 111 14.02 8.76 -7.71
C GLY A 111 15.44 9.01 -8.23
N ARG A 112 16.46 8.61 -7.47
CA ARG A 112 17.84 8.47 -7.98
C ARG A 112 18.12 7.00 -8.24
N THR A 113 18.60 6.68 -9.44
CA THR A 113 19.20 5.39 -9.73
C THR A 113 20.65 5.41 -9.21
N PRO A 114 21.05 4.48 -8.34
CA PRO A 114 22.41 4.42 -7.83
C PRO A 114 23.34 4.01 -8.96
N THR A 115 24.46 4.71 -9.09
CA THR A 115 25.49 4.38 -10.08
C THR A 115 26.56 3.54 -9.39
N PHE A 116 26.26 2.27 -9.20
CA PHE A 116 27.22 1.31 -8.67
C PHE A 116 28.37 1.14 -9.67
N THR A 117 29.49 1.85 -9.44
CA THR A 117 30.72 1.65 -10.21
C THR A 117 31.41 0.34 -9.83
N ASP A 118 31.20 -0.12 -8.58
CA ASP A 118 31.66 -1.40 -8.01
C ASP A 118 30.47 -2.17 -7.39
N ASP A 119 30.70 -3.06 -6.40
CA ASP A 119 29.64 -3.77 -5.67
C ASP A 119 28.94 -2.90 -4.60
N THR A 120 29.44 -1.69 -4.34
CA THR A 120 28.88 -0.72 -3.40
C THR A 120 28.92 0.72 -3.95
N GLU A 121 28.08 1.61 -3.42
CA GLU A 121 28.11 3.06 -3.66
C GLU A 121 28.50 3.78 -2.35
N ASP A 122 29.55 4.61 -2.38
CA ASP A 122 29.98 5.41 -1.23
C ASP A 122 29.01 6.59 -1.00
N LEU A 123 28.25 6.52 0.08
CA LEU A 123 27.25 7.52 0.43
C LEU A 123 27.89 8.80 1.00
N LEU A 124 29.12 8.74 1.55
CA LEU A 124 29.79 9.95 2.05
C LEU A 124 30.12 10.90 0.91
N ALA A 125 30.45 10.37 -0.27
CA ALA A 125 30.67 11.16 -1.48
C ALA A 125 29.42 11.94 -1.92
N LEU A 126 28.23 11.50 -1.52
CA LEU A 126 26.94 12.10 -1.87
C LEU A 126 26.45 13.16 -0.87
N ALA A 127 27.18 13.40 0.23
CA ALA A 127 26.69 14.26 1.32
C ALA A 127 26.39 15.72 0.89
N ALA A 128 27.08 16.20 -0.16
CA ALA A 128 26.93 17.53 -0.74
C ALA A 128 25.95 17.60 -1.92
N ASP A 129 25.37 16.48 -2.35
CA ASP A 129 24.42 16.42 -3.46
C ASP A 129 23.04 16.97 -3.03
N GLU A 130 22.40 17.76 -3.89
CA GLU A 130 21.03 18.25 -3.67
C GLU A 130 20.00 17.10 -3.64
N ASN A 131 20.32 15.97 -4.29
CA ASN A 131 19.54 14.73 -4.33
C ASN A 131 20.11 13.63 -3.43
N ARG A 132 20.84 14.00 -2.37
CA ARG A 132 21.46 13.03 -1.45
C ARG A 132 20.43 12.10 -0.78
N PRO A 133 20.83 10.85 -0.45
CA PRO A 133 19.96 9.92 0.26
C PRO A 133 19.36 10.50 1.55
N LYS A 134 18.10 10.18 1.83
CA LYS A 134 17.36 10.62 3.02
C LYS A 134 18.12 10.29 4.31
N LEU A 135 18.65 9.08 4.40
CA LEU A 135 19.43 8.59 5.53
C LEU A 135 20.50 9.60 5.98
N LEU A 136 21.24 10.20 5.03
CA LEU A 136 22.31 11.17 5.34
C LEU A 136 21.77 12.48 5.93
N GLY A 137 20.49 12.79 5.73
CA GLY A 137 19.82 13.94 6.35
C GLY A 137 19.41 13.71 7.80
N ASP A 138 19.09 12.46 8.17
CA ASP A 138 18.54 12.09 9.47
C ASP A 138 19.59 11.45 10.41
N LEU A 139 20.69 10.94 9.85
CA LEU A 139 21.82 10.33 10.54
C LEU A 139 22.87 11.37 10.99
N HIS A 140 23.33 11.25 12.23
CA HIS A 140 24.55 11.90 12.70
C HIS A 140 25.70 10.89 12.72
N ALA A 141 26.43 10.83 11.63
CA ALA A 141 27.65 10.03 11.49
C ALA A 141 28.80 10.71 12.25
N LYS A 142 29.36 10.04 13.27
CA LYS A 142 30.56 10.51 13.98
C LYS A 142 31.65 9.45 13.88
N ASN A 143 32.86 9.87 13.51
CA ASN A 143 33.98 8.96 13.26
C ASN A 143 33.63 7.86 12.25
N VAL A 144 32.74 8.17 11.30
CA VAL A 144 32.40 7.26 10.23
C VAL A 144 33.37 7.51 9.10
N HIS A 145 34.22 6.51 8.84
CA HIS A 145 35.27 6.60 7.83
C HIS A 145 34.90 5.85 6.54
N ALA A 146 33.85 5.03 6.59
CA ALA A 146 33.21 4.39 5.44
C ALA A 146 31.70 4.32 5.72
N LEU A 147 30.89 4.75 4.74
CA LEU A 147 29.43 4.57 4.74
C LEU A 147 29.00 4.30 3.30
N ALA A 148 28.56 3.08 3.03
CA ALA A 148 28.23 2.64 1.68
C ALA A 148 26.92 1.88 1.65
N MET A 149 26.30 1.80 0.47
CA MET A 149 25.17 0.94 0.21
C MET A 149 25.58 -0.15 -0.78
N ASP A 150 25.17 -1.39 -0.56
CA ASP A 150 25.42 -2.48 -1.52
C ASP A 150 24.24 -2.69 -2.49
N ARG A 151 24.44 -3.55 -3.50
CA ARG A 151 23.39 -3.91 -4.48
C ARG A 151 22.22 -4.71 -3.89
N GLN A 152 22.33 -5.15 -2.64
CA GLN A 152 21.26 -5.81 -1.91
C GLN A 152 20.55 -4.83 -0.95
N ASP A 153 20.71 -3.53 -1.15
CA ASP A 153 20.01 -2.50 -0.39
C ASP A 153 20.36 -2.54 1.09
N ARG A 154 21.63 -2.85 1.42
CA ARG A 154 22.13 -2.84 2.80
C ARG A 154 23.10 -1.71 3.03
N LEU A 155 22.97 -1.07 4.18
CA LEU A 155 23.86 -0.02 4.64
C LEU A 155 25.07 -0.62 5.36
N TRP A 156 26.26 -0.40 4.80
CA TRP A 156 27.55 -0.77 5.37
C TRP A 156 28.25 0.43 6.00
N TRP A 157 28.83 0.28 7.18
CA TRP A 157 29.63 1.33 7.78
C TRP A 157 30.75 0.85 8.70
N ASN A 158 31.68 1.78 8.96
CA ASN A 158 32.69 1.69 10.00
C ASN A 158 32.52 2.86 10.99
N GLY A 159 32.48 2.60 12.29
CA GLY A 159 32.36 3.61 13.35
C GLY A 159 30.96 3.72 13.96
N ASP A 160 30.54 4.95 14.30
CA ASP A 160 29.30 5.21 15.04
C ASP A 160 28.22 5.91 14.18
N LEU A 161 27.10 5.21 13.97
CA LEU A 161 25.88 5.78 13.38
C LEU A 161 24.89 6.17 14.48
N THR A 162 24.61 7.47 14.64
CA THR A 162 23.70 7.98 15.67
C THR A 162 22.44 8.61 15.08
N TYR A 163 21.27 8.15 15.53
CA TYR A 163 19.97 8.74 15.22
C TYR A 163 19.42 9.49 16.44
N ARG A 164 18.68 10.56 16.19
CA ARG A 164 18.00 11.36 17.24
C ARG A 164 16.51 11.46 16.95
N PHE A 165 15.70 10.99 17.89
CA PHE A 165 14.24 11.04 17.82
C PHE A 165 13.71 11.99 18.89
N ASN A 166 13.30 13.20 18.48
CA ASN A 166 12.66 14.19 19.37
C ASN A 166 11.14 14.15 19.18
N ILE A 167 10.48 13.21 19.86
CA ILE A 167 9.06 12.91 19.67
C ILE A 167 8.19 14.00 20.30
N GLY A 168 8.60 14.54 21.45
CA GLY A 168 7.87 15.60 22.15
C GLY A 168 6.78 15.12 23.11
N HIS A 169 6.62 13.80 23.25
CA HIS A 169 5.71 13.13 24.19
C HIS A 169 6.52 12.17 25.07
N GLN A 170 6.06 11.89 26.29
CA GLN A 170 6.76 10.99 27.20
C GLN A 170 6.79 9.57 26.62
N ILE A 171 7.98 8.98 26.53
CA ILE A 171 8.21 7.64 25.96
C ILE A 171 7.95 6.58 27.03
N ASN A 172 7.04 5.66 26.75
CA ASN A 172 6.69 4.54 27.63
C ASN A 172 7.43 3.25 27.25
N SER A 173 7.76 3.07 25.98
CA SER A 173 8.58 1.97 25.49
C SER A 173 9.20 2.31 24.14
N VAL A 174 10.30 1.64 23.78
CA VAL A 174 10.93 1.72 22.46
C VAL A 174 11.39 0.32 22.06
N SER A 175 11.13 -0.04 20.80
CA SER A 175 11.68 -1.24 20.16
C SER A 175 12.29 -0.89 18.81
N LEU A 176 13.30 -1.65 18.39
CA LEU A 176 13.87 -1.58 17.05
C LEU A 176 13.10 -2.47 16.06
N ALA A 177 11.78 -2.32 16.08
CA ALA A 177 10.86 -3.01 15.21
C ALA A 177 9.75 -2.06 14.73
N THR A 178 9.08 -2.43 13.67
CA THR A 178 7.82 -1.81 13.26
C THR A 178 6.69 -2.20 14.21
N PRO A 179 5.56 -1.48 14.21
CA PRO A 179 4.42 -1.81 15.05
C PRO A 179 3.80 -3.18 14.77
N ASP A 180 4.01 -3.75 13.57
CA ASP A 180 3.59 -5.11 13.19
C ASP A 180 4.69 -6.17 13.39
N GLY A 181 5.84 -5.80 13.96
CA GLY A 181 6.86 -6.72 14.44
C GLY A 181 8.02 -7.01 13.48
N GLN A 182 8.12 -6.32 12.33
CA GLN A 182 9.31 -6.41 11.47
C GLN A 182 10.49 -5.77 12.21
N LYS A 183 11.59 -6.51 12.39
CA LYS A 183 12.72 -6.08 13.23
C LYS A 183 13.85 -5.53 12.37
N THR A 184 14.59 -4.56 12.92
CA THR A 184 15.89 -4.12 12.39
C THR A 184 16.85 -5.31 12.41
N THR A 185 17.50 -5.62 11.28
CA THR A 185 18.44 -6.75 11.14
C THR A 185 19.84 -6.28 10.80
N PHE A 186 20.84 -6.94 11.38
CA PHE A 186 22.26 -6.60 11.22
C PHE A 186 23.10 -7.78 10.70
N ASP A 187 24.28 -7.46 10.16
CA ASP A 187 25.35 -8.39 9.79
C ASP A 187 26.70 -7.84 10.26
N ALA A 188 27.29 -8.42 11.32
CA ALA A 188 28.50 -7.91 11.97
C ALA A 188 29.77 -8.60 11.42
N ARG A 189 30.33 -8.14 10.31
CA ARG A 189 31.42 -8.86 9.62
C ARG A 189 32.81 -8.53 10.13
N GLY A 190 33.11 -7.26 10.39
CA GLY A 190 34.46 -6.83 10.76
C GLY A 190 34.78 -6.93 12.25
N SER A 191 33.84 -6.53 13.10
CA SER A 191 33.97 -6.51 14.56
C SER A 191 32.70 -6.98 15.29
N ASP A 192 32.77 -6.96 16.62
CA ASP A 192 31.58 -6.98 17.45
C ASP A 192 30.70 -5.75 17.14
N PHE A 193 29.39 -5.94 17.23
CA PHE A 193 28.37 -4.94 16.97
C PHE A 193 27.61 -4.63 18.25
N GLU A 194 27.48 -3.35 18.59
CA GLU A 194 26.75 -2.91 19.77
C GLU A 194 25.74 -1.82 19.44
N VAL A 195 24.59 -1.85 20.11
CA VAL A 195 23.57 -0.80 20.03
C VAL A 195 23.40 -0.14 21.40
N PHE A 196 23.46 1.19 21.39
CA PHE A 196 23.38 2.03 22.56
C PHE A 196 22.18 2.98 22.48
N ALA A 197 21.62 3.30 23.64
CA ALA A 197 20.59 4.32 23.80
C ALA A 197 21.03 5.44 24.76
N SER A 198 20.53 6.65 24.54
CA SER A 198 20.76 7.81 25.41
C SER A 198 19.57 8.78 25.37
N PHE A 199 19.31 9.53 26.44
CA PHE A 199 18.32 10.61 26.43
C PHE A 199 18.94 11.99 26.11
N ASN A 200 20.26 12.13 26.23
CA ASN A 200 20.98 13.40 26.08
C ASN A 200 22.11 13.36 25.04
N GLY A 201 22.41 12.19 24.47
CA GLY A 201 23.47 11.98 23.49
C GLY A 201 24.88 12.01 24.09
N ARG A 202 25.02 11.93 25.41
CA ARG A 202 26.29 11.93 26.16
C ARG A 202 26.45 10.69 27.01
N GLU A 203 25.42 10.33 27.76
CA GLU A 203 25.38 9.14 28.62
C GLU A 203 24.76 7.99 27.84
N TRP A 204 25.59 7.02 27.45
CA TRP A 204 25.20 5.91 26.59
C TRP A 204 25.05 4.62 27.38
N LYS A 205 23.98 3.89 27.12
CA LYS A 205 23.74 2.55 27.68
C LYS A 205 23.61 1.54 26.56
N SER A 206 24.48 0.53 26.58
CA SER A 206 24.38 -0.61 25.67
C SER A 206 23.14 -1.43 26.05
N PHE A 207 22.32 -1.78 25.06
CA PHE A 207 21.13 -2.60 25.25
C PHE A 207 21.05 -3.78 24.27
N PHE A 208 21.99 -3.86 23.33
CA PHE A 208 22.18 -5.01 22.44
C PHE A 208 23.65 -5.17 22.12
N LYS A 209 24.11 -6.43 22.05
CA LYS A 209 25.48 -6.79 21.62
C LYS A 209 25.43 -8.05 20.77
N ALA A 210 26.25 -8.08 19.73
CA ALA A 210 26.49 -9.24 18.90
C ALA A 210 27.99 -9.38 18.63
N GLN A 211 28.45 -10.62 18.51
CA GLN A 211 29.84 -10.92 18.22
C GLN A 211 30.12 -10.84 16.71
N LYS A 212 31.38 -10.61 16.36
CA LYS A 212 31.86 -10.74 14.98
C LYS A 212 31.39 -12.07 14.33
N GLY A 213 30.89 -11.97 13.11
CA GLY A 213 30.35 -13.06 12.30
C GLY A 213 28.87 -13.36 12.56
N GLN A 214 28.22 -12.69 13.52
CA GLN A 214 26.79 -12.87 13.78
C GLN A 214 25.94 -12.00 12.86
N LYS A 215 24.76 -12.52 12.51
CA LYS A 215 23.71 -11.82 11.79
C LYS A 215 22.34 -12.16 12.39
N GLY A 216 21.41 -11.23 12.34
CA GLY A 216 20.05 -11.46 12.82
C GLY A 216 19.32 -10.20 13.26
N PRO A 217 18.14 -10.34 13.90
CA PRO A 217 17.38 -9.20 14.38
C PRO A 217 17.98 -8.59 15.65
N VAL A 218 17.84 -7.28 15.79
CA VAL A 218 18.13 -6.55 17.03
C VAL A 218 16.94 -6.71 17.99
N ASP A 219 16.95 -7.79 18.76
CA ASP A 219 15.87 -8.11 19.70
C ASP A 219 16.15 -7.59 21.10
N ALA A 220 15.96 -6.28 21.30
CA ALA A 220 16.16 -5.65 22.60
C ALA A 220 15.20 -4.50 22.86
N THR A 221 14.88 -4.30 24.15
CA THR A 221 14.09 -3.17 24.63
C THR A 221 15.01 -2.14 25.25
N VAL A 222 14.70 -0.86 25.05
CA VAL A 222 15.48 0.25 25.60
C VAL A 222 15.44 0.24 27.15
N PRO A 223 16.54 0.62 27.84
CA PRO A 223 16.61 0.68 29.30
C PRO A 223 15.49 1.51 29.96
N GLU A 224 14.94 1.01 31.07
CA GLU A 224 13.80 1.61 31.78
C GLU A 224 14.04 3.05 32.25
N ASP A 225 15.27 3.41 32.61
CA ASP A 225 15.59 4.75 33.09
C ASP A 225 15.60 5.82 31.99
N LEU A 226 15.52 5.39 30.72
CA LEU A 226 15.32 6.27 29.56
C LEU A 226 13.83 6.53 29.29
N LEU A 227 12.92 5.84 29.97
CA LEU A 227 11.47 6.04 29.87
C LEU A 227 11.03 7.36 30.55
N GLY A 228 9.85 7.85 30.18
CA GLY A 228 9.31 9.15 30.59
C GLY A 228 9.96 10.35 29.91
N ARG A 229 11.05 10.16 29.14
CA ARG A 229 11.71 11.20 28.36
C ARG A 229 10.99 11.43 27.03
N SER A 230 11.17 12.59 26.41
CA SER A 230 10.55 12.93 25.13
C SER A 230 11.50 12.90 23.94
N THR A 231 12.78 12.63 24.20
CA THR A 231 13.83 12.48 23.20
C THR A 231 14.64 11.24 23.52
N ILE A 232 14.97 10.47 22.48
CA ILE A 232 15.88 9.34 22.56
C ILE A 232 16.90 9.40 21.41
N PHE A 233 18.13 8.99 21.72
CA PHE A 233 19.20 8.78 20.77
C PHE A 233 19.50 7.30 20.69
N ILE A 234 19.64 6.76 19.49
CA ILE A 234 20.05 5.36 19.24
C ILE A 234 21.35 5.40 18.46
N LYS A 235 22.35 4.64 18.91
CA LYS A 235 23.66 4.57 18.29
C LYS A 235 24.02 3.12 17.96
N PHE A 236 24.40 2.90 16.71
CA PHE A 236 24.89 1.62 16.19
C PHE A 236 26.41 1.74 16.03
N SER A 237 27.16 0.81 16.62
CA SER A 237 28.63 0.88 16.71
C SER A 237 29.26 -0.43 16.24
N GLY A 238 30.26 -0.33 15.37
CA GLY A 238 31.05 -1.46 14.88
C GLY A 238 31.88 -1.12 13.64
N GLU A 239 32.68 -2.07 13.19
CA GLU A 239 33.51 -2.02 11.99
C GLU A 239 33.03 -3.09 11.01
N ASP A 240 32.85 -2.71 9.75
CA ASP A 240 32.29 -3.53 8.65
C ASP A 240 31.00 -4.23 9.09
N VAL A 241 30.02 -3.39 9.49
CA VAL A 241 28.68 -3.82 9.89
C VAL A 241 27.69 -3.42 8.81
N GLY A 242 26.78 -4.34 8.48
CA GLY A 242 25.64 -4.15 7.61
C GLY A 242 24.34 -4.00 8.39
N LEU A 243 23.44 -3.13 7.92
CA LEU A 243 22.05 -2.99 8.41
C LEU A 243 21.13 -3.10 7.20
N ASP A 244 20.13 -3.98 7.23
CA ASP A 244 19.20 -4.14 6.10
C ASP A 244 18.19 -2.99 6.05
N ASP A 245 17.48 -2.73 7.14
CA ASP A 245 16.56 -1.60 7.31
C ASP A 245 16.62 -1.11 8.77
N LEU A 246 16.39 0.18 9.01
CA LEU A 246 16.17 0.70 10.35
C LEU A 246 14.66 0.81 10.63
N HIS A 247 14.18 0.05 11.61
CA HIS A 247 12.83 0.17 12.15
C HIS A 247 12.86 0.61 13.61
N LEU A 248 12.06 1.62 13.96
CA LEU A 248 11.88 2.05 15.35
C LEU A 248 10.42 2.33 15.64
N THR A 249 9.93 1.75 16.74
CA THR A 249 8.61 2.06 17.30
C THR A 249 8.77 2.52 18.74
N ALA A 250 8.12 3.63 19.10
CA ALA A 250 8.03 4.10 20.46
C ALA A 250 6.57 4.30 20.87
N MET A 251 6.16 3.70 21.99
CA MET A 251 4.89 4.05 22.62
C MET A 251 5.07 5.33 23.44
N VAL A 252 4.12 6.25 23.34
CA VAL A 252 4.19 7.54 24.04
C VAL A 252 2.88 7.89 24.74
N ASP A 253 2.96 8.75 25.76
CA ASP A 253 1.78 9.36 26.38
C ASP A 253 1.24 10.51 25.53
N GLY A 254 0.09 10.29 24.91
CA GLY A 254 -0.69 11.29 24.17
C GLY A 254 -1.90 11.81 24.94
N SER A 255 -1.95 11.67 26.27
CA SER A 255 -3.08 12.09 27.10
C SER A 255 -3.49 13.56 26.89
N ALA A 256 -2.53 14.44 26.59
CA ALA A 256 -2.75 15.85 26.26
C ALA A 256 -3.58 16.07 24.97
N LEU A 257 -3.65 15.06 24.10
CA LEU A 257 -4.36 15.13 22.82
C LEU A 257 -5.81 14.68 22.90
N LYS A 258 -6.30 14.19 24.05
CA LYS A 258 -7.66 13.64 24.22
C LYS A 258 -8.77 14.52 23.62
N ARG A 259 -8.63 15.85 23.68
CA ARG A 259 -9.59 16.79 23.06
C ARG A 259 -9.70 16.66 21.54
N LEU A 260 -8.60 16.31 20.86
CA LEU A 260 -8.57 16.08 19.42
C LEU A 260 -9.09 14.70 19.03
N LEU A 261 -9.04 13.73 19.94
CA LEU A 261 -9.37 12.32 19.68
C LEU A 261 -10.87 12.01 19.80
N LYS A 262 -11.71 13.05 19.84
CA LYS A 262 -13.15 12.96 19.78
C LYS A 262 -13.68 13.97 18.77
N LEU A 263 -14.47 13.51 17.81
CA LEU A 263 -15.30 14.36 16.98
C LEU A 263 -16.64 14.55 17.67
N GLU A 264 -17.24 15.74 17.60
CA GLU A 264 -18.51 16.06 18.27
C GLU A 264 -19.73 15.73 17.39
N GLY A 265 -19.51 15.14 16.21
CA GLY A 265 -20.51 14.99 15.15
C GLY A 265 -20.56 16.24 14.25
N LYS A 266 -21.09 16.07 13.03
CA LYS A 266 -21.06 17.06 11.93
C LYS A 266 -19.65 17.28 11.36
N SER A 267 -19.56 18.17 10.36
CA SER A 267 -18.28 18.55 9.75
C SER A 267 -17.54 19.54 10.64
N GLN A 268 -16.32 19.22 11.05
CA GLN A 268 -15.42 20.09 11.81
C GLN A 268 -14.24 20.49 10.93
N LYS A 269 -13.82 21.76 10.99
CA LYS A 269 -12.58 22.21 10.34
C LYS A 269 -11.55 22.44 11.43
N ARG A 270 -10.38 21.82 11.30
CA ARG A 270 -9.25 22.02 12.23
C ARG A 270 -8.09 22.69 11.53
N ASP A 271 -7.37 23.51 12.28
CA ASP A 271 -6.21 24.26 11.81
C ASP A 271 -4.95 23.45 11.99
N PHE A 272 -4.36 23.01 10.88
CA PHE A 272 -3.01 22.47 10.86
C PHE A 272 -1.98 23.57 10.68
N SER A 273 -0.92 23.53 11.48
CA SER A 273 0.25 24.39 11.32
C SER A 273 1.55 23.63 11.61
N SER A 274 2.65 24.19 11.13
CA SER A 274 4.01 23.72 11.43
C SER A 274 4.95 24.93 11.55
N LYS A 275 6.13 24.78 12.18
CA LYS A 275 7.09 25.90 12.27
C LYS A 275 7.79 26.23 10.94
N ARG A 276 7.79 25.30 9.99
CA ARG A 276 8.42 25.46 8.67
C ARG A 276 7.46 24.98 7.58
N LYS A 277 7.63 25.44 6.35
CA LYS A 277 6.95 24.85 5.19
C LYS A 277 7.36 23.37 5.14
N SER A 278 6.37 22.49 5.17
CA SER A 278 6.56 21.04 5.18
C SER A 278 5.34 20.39 4.53
N ARG A 279 5.50 19.12 4.16
CA ARG A 279 4.42 18.28 3.66
C ARG A 279 4.17 17.15 4.65
N ALA A 280 2.91 16.97 5.03
CA ALA A 280 2.50 15.86 5.88
C ALA A 280 1.15 15.31 5.41
N LEU A 281 0.85 14.08 5.80
CA LEU A 281 -0.49 13.52 5.70
C LEU A 281 -1.08 13.44 7.11
N ILE A 282 -2.24 14.07 7.32
CA ILE A 282 -3.05 13.86 8.53
C ILE A 282 -4.10 12.81 8.21
N PHE A 283 -4.30 11.86 9.09
CA PHE A 283 -5.24 10.78 8.87
C PHE A 283 -5.99 10.39 10.13
N TRP A 284 -7.19 9.81 9.97
CA TRP A 284 -8.03 9.46 11.11
C TRP A 284 -8.95 8.26 10.85
N GLU A 285 -9.34 7.59 11.94
CA GLU A 285 -10.19 6.40 11.92
C GLU A 285 -11.23 6.43 13.03
N GLY A 286 -12.46 5.97 12.76
CA GLY A 286 -13.48 5.77 13.79
C GLY A 286 -14.79 5.20 13.23
N LYS A 287 -15.56 4.48 14.07
CA LYS A 287 -16.78 3.73 13.65
C LYS A 287 -17.85 4.57 12.92
N HIS A 288 -17.88 5.88 13.13
CA HIS A 288 -18.85 6.80 12.51
C HIS A 288 -18.19 7.97 11.80
N VAL A 289 -16.89 7.85 11.51
CA VAL A 289 -16.21 8.75 10.60
C VAL A 289 -16.85 8.54 9.23
N GLN A 290 -17.42 9.63 8.72
CA GLN A 290 -17.84 9.68 7.34
C GLN A 290 -16.59 10.04 6.55
N LYS A 291 -16.41 9.42 5.38
CA LYS A 291 -15.51 9.96 4.37
C LYS A 291 -15.85 11.44 4.23
N ALA A 292 -14.86 12.31 4.09
CA ALA A 292 -15.09 13.69 3.75
C ALA A 292 -15.80 13.75 2.39
N ASN A 293 -17.11 13.47 2.35
CA ASN A 293 -17.94 13.66 1.18
C ASN A 293 -17.79 15.14 0.87
N THR A 294 -17.21 15.45 -0.29
CA THR A 294 -17.27 16.80 -0.84
C THR A 294 -18.70 17.27 -0.75
N ASN A 295 -18.86 18.56 -0.44
CA ASN A 295 -20.16 19.18 -0.43
C ASN A 295 -20.94 18.69 -1.66
N THR A 296 -22.10 18.07 -1.43
CA THR A 296 -23.03 17.67 -2.48
C THR A 296 -23.57 18.88 -3.28
N SER A 297 -23.14 20.10 -2.93
CA SER A 297 -23.46 21.36 -3.60
C SER A 297 -22.68 21.60 -4.89
N ASP A 298 -21.66 20.80 -5.20
CA ASP A 298 -20.78 21.02 -6.37
C ASP A 298 -20.99 19.96 -7.47
N PHE A 299 -22.09 19.21 -7.41
CA PHE A 299 -22.45 18.28 -8.47
C PHE A 299 -23.13 19.06 -9.60
N ALA A 300 -22.52 19.03 -10.77
CA ALA A 300 -23.16 19.58 -11.96
C ALA A 300 -24.25 18.61 -12.41
N ASP A 301 -25.47 19.11 -12.64
CA ASP A 301 -26.57 18.29 -13.17
C ASP A 301 -26.31 17.90 -14.65
N THR A 302 -25.47 18.68 -15.32
CA THR A 302 -25.00 18.47 -16.69
C THR A 302 -23.46 18.51 -16.73
N VAL A 303 -22.87 18.27 -17.91
CA VAL A 303 -21.42 18.44 -18.06
C VAL A 303 -21.11 19.93 -18.18
N GLU A 304 -20.21 20.43 -17.34
CA GLU A 304 -19.77 21.83 -17.34
C GLU A 304 -18.26 21.90 -17.58
N ILE A 305 -17.81 22.92 -18.31
CA ILE A 305 -16.39 23.17 -18.55
C ILE A 305 -16.07 24.60 -18.13
N GLU A 306 -15.08 24.74 -17.28
CA GLU A 306 -14.49 25.99 -16.85
C GLU A 306 -13.05 26.07 -17.35
N THR A 307 -12.72 27.14 -18.07
CA THR A 307 -11.37 27.38 -18.58
C THR A 307 -10.75 28.56 -17.84
N ALA A 308 -9.55 28.36 -17.32
CA ALA A 308 -8.75 29.38 -16.64
C ALA A 308 -7.32 29.40 -17.21
N PRO A 309 -6.52 30.47 -16.98
CA PRO A 309 -5.20 30.63 -17.61
C PRO A 309 -4.22 29.48 -17.38
N ARG A 310 -4.37 28.72 -16.29
CA ARG A 310 -3.46 27.62 -15.91
C ARG A 310 -4.14 26.26 -15.78
N HIS A 311 -5.44 26.17 -16.04
CA HIS A 311 -6.16 24.91 -15.94
C HIS A 311 -7.48 24.91 -16.72
N ILE A 312 -7.90 23.72 -17.12
CA ILE A 312 -9.25 23.44 -17.61
C ILE A 312 -9.89 22.48 -16.60
N ILE A 313 -11.11 22.77 -16.17
CA ILE A 313 -11.89 21.94 -15.27
C ILE A 313 -13.14 21.47 -16.01
N ALA A 314 -13.32 20.16 -16.11
CA ALA A 314 -14.57 19.53 -16.53
C ALA A 314 -15.27 18.94 -15.31
N ARG A 315 -16.51 19.36 -15.05
CA ARG A 315 -17.39 18.82 -14.02
C ARG A 315 -18.50 18.02 -14.69
N PHE A 316 -18.84 16.89 -14.10
CA PHE A 316 -19.82 15.96 -14.64
C PHE A 316 -20.86 15.60 -13.56
N PRO A 317 -22.00 15.03 -13.96
CA PRO A 317 -22.96 14.44 -13.03
C PRO A 317 -22.31 13.40 -12.11
N GLN A 318 -22.95 13.16 -10.96
CA GLN A 318 -22.48 12.20 -9.95
C GLN A 318 -21.07 12.54 -9.41
N GLY A 319 -20.71 13.83 -9.39
CA GLY A 319 -19.49 14.32 -8.75
C GLY A 319 -18.19 13.88 -9.40
N VAL A 320 -18.22 13.53 -10.69
CA VAL A 320 -17.01 13.27 -11.46
C VAL A 320 -16.39 14.61 -11.89
N HIS A 321 -15.07 14.73 -11.74
CA HIS A 321 -14.32 15.95 -12.00
C HIS A 321 -12.97 15.62 -12.64
N ALA A 322 -12.67 16.25 -13.78
CA ALA A 322 -11.37 16.17 -14.43
C ALA A 322 -10.75 17.56 -14.54
N GLN A 323 -9.49 17.70 -14.13
CA GLN A 323 -8.73 18.93 -14.22
C GLN A 323 -7.44 18.69 -14.98
N ILE A 324 -7.23 19.49 -16.02
CA ILE A 324 -5.98 19.54 -16.78
C ILE A 324 -5.20 20.76 -16.37
N ARG A 325 -3.90 20.60 -16.15
CA ARG A 325 -2.98 21.72 -15.95
C ARG A 325 -2.47 22.20 -17.29
N LEU A 326 -2.52 23.52 -17.48
CA LEU A 326 -1.97 24.17 -18.67
C LEU A 326 -0.56 24.70 -18.41
N SER A 327 0.26 24.71 -19.45
CA SER A 327 1.52 25.47 -19.50
C SER A 327 1.24 26.97 -19.67
N GLU A 328 2.30 27.80 -19.65
CA GLU A 328 2.16 29.24 -19.93
C GLU A 328 1.70 29.52 -21.37
N SER A 329 2.01 28.62 -22.30
CA SER A 329 1.53 28.67 -23.69
C SER A 329 0.15 28.04 -23.88
N THR A 330 -0.59 27.76 -22.80
CA THR A 330 -1.89 27.06 -22.79
C THR A 330 -1.84 25.60 -23.27
N GLY A 331 -0.65 25.00 -23.35
CA GLY A 331 -0.46 23.61 -23.75
C GLY A 331 -0.73 22.62 -22.62
N ILE A 332 -0.80 21.34 -22.96
CA ILE A 332 -1.12 20.27 -22.02
C ILE A 332 0.13 19.98 -21.17
N LYS A 333 0.11 20.41 -19.90
CA LYS A 333 1.07 19.90 -18.92
C LYS A 333 0.62 18.54 -18.37
N GLY A 334 -0.66 18.21 -18.43
CA GLY A 334 -1.16 16.86 -18.11
C GLY A 334 -2.35 16.87 -17.17
N ILE A 335 -2.80 15.67 -16.81
CA ILE A 335 -3.98 15.45 -15.97
C ILE A 335 -3.60 15.77 -14.51
N GLN A 336 -4.06 16.93 -14.03
CA GLN A 336 -3.74 17.43 -12.70
C GLN A 336 -4.56 16.72 -11.63
N ARG A 337 -5.85 16.48 -11.89
CA ARG A 337 -6.77 15.91 -10.92
C ARG A 337 -7.89 15.14 -11.61
N LEU A 338 -8.13 13.91 -11.18
CA LEU A 338 -9.38 13.17 -11.42
C LEU A 338 -10.03 12.89 -10.08
N ALA A 339 -11.30 13.20 -9.95
CA ALA A 339 -12.06 12.92 -8.73
C ALA A 339 -13.46 12.40 -9.06
N VAL A 340 -14.03 11.60 -8.15
CA VAL A 340 -15.36 11.00 -8.26
C VAL A 340 -16.02 11.10 -6.90
N ASN A 341 -17.21 11.70 -6.79
CA ASN A 341 -17.88 11.94 -5.50
C ASN A 341 -16.96 12.60 -4.45
N GLY A 342 -16.05 13.47 -4.91
CA GLY A 342 -15.07 14.15 -4.08
C GLY A 342 -13.82 13.38 -3.71
N GLU A 343 -13.82 12.08 -3.96
CA GLU A 343 -12.66 11.23 -3.82
C GLU A 343 -11.68 11.51 -4.96
N VAL A 344 -10.46 11.88 -4.61
CA VAL A 344 -9.41 12.14 -5.59
C VAL A 344 -8.73 10.83 -5.97
N LEU A 345 -8.81 10.47 -7.26
CA LEU A 345 -8.17 9.29 -7.85
C LEU A 345 -6.75 9.64 -8.31
N LEU A 346 -6.66 10.71 -9.10
CA LEU A 346 -5.41 11.36 -9.51
C LEU A 346 -5.40 12.76 -8.94
N GLY A 347 -4.26 13.27 -8.45
CA GLY A 347 -4.27 14.64 -7.93
C GLY A 347 -2.94 15.18 -7.49
N LEU A 348 -2.35 16.14 -8.20
CA LEU A 348 -1.10 16.84 -7.86
C LEU A 348 -1.19 17.77 -6.62
N GLY A 349 -0.14 17.74 -5.79
CA GLY A 349 0.23 18.89 -4.96
C GLY A 349 0.71 20.03 -5.86
N SER A 350 0.65 21.29 -5.39
CA SER A 350 0.77 22.48 -6.25
C SER A 350 2.06 22.64 -7.07
N THR A 351 3.08 21.79 -6.90
CA THR A 351 4.45 22.03 -7.40
C THR A 351 5.01 20.99 -8.36
N THR A 352 4.46 19.78 -8.46
CA THR A 352 5.05 18.73 -9.31
C THR A 352 4.55 18.79 -10.75
N ALA A 353 5.40 18.42 -11.71
CA ALA A 353 5.08 18.41 -13.12
C ALA A 353 4.53 17.04 -13.53
N THR A 354 3.28 16.99 -13.97
CA THR A 354 2.84 15.96 -14.92
C THR A 354 3.38 16.33 -16.29
N HIS A 355 3.44 15.36 -17.19
CA HIS A 355 3.70 15.58 -18.60
C HIS A 355 2.82 14.69 -19.46
N THR A 356 2.54 15.15 -20.68
CA THR A 356 1.89 14.36 -21.72
C THR A 356 2.67 14.56 -23.00
N TYR A 357 3.07 13.45 -23.63
CA TYR A 357 3.88 13.45 -24.83
C TYR A 357 3.19 12.68 -25.95
N LEU A 358 3.55 13.03 -27.19
CA LEU A 358 3.41 12.14 -28.32
C LEU A 358 4.78 11.57 -28.69
N ARG A 359 4.84 10.27 -28.95
CA ARG A 359 6.08 9.59 -29.36
C ARG A 359 5.96 8.99 -30.76
N GLY A 360 7.03 9.10 -31.53
CA GLY A 360 7.20 8.45 -32.82
C GLY A 360 8.05 7.18 -32.73
N GLU A 361 7.95 6.35 -33.77
CA GLU A 361 8.74 5.10 -33.89
C GLU A 361 10.25 5.36 -33.99
N ASP A 362 10.63 6.53 -34.49
CA ASP A 362 12.01 7.01 -34.60
C ASP A 362 12.57 7.58 -33.28
N GLY A 363 11.81 7.44 -32.18
CA GLY A 363 12.18 7.97 -30.86
C GLY A 363 11.92 9.47 -30.70
N LYS A 364 11.34 10.15 -31.69
CA LYS A 364 10.94 11.56 -31.54
C LYS A 364 9.91 11.71 -30.44
N VAL A 365 10.07 12.79 -29.66
CA VAL A 365 9.16 13.14 -28.55
C VAL A 365 8.64 14.55 -28.76
N LEU A 366 7.33 14.67 -28.86
CA LEU A 366 6.62 15.93 -28.95
C LEU A 366 5.96 16.23 -27.61
N ASP A 367 6.50 17.25 -26.93
CA ASP A 367 5.97 17.76 -25.66
C ASP A 367 4.69 18.56 -25.88
N LEU A 368 3.55 18.03 -25.42
CA LEU A 368 2.27 18.70 -25.56
C LEU A 368 2.13 19.93 -24.66
N ALA A 369 3.09 20.21 -23.76
CA ALA A 369 3.16 21.48 -23.07
C ALA A 369 3.37 22.66 -24.03
N LYS A 370 3.87 22.42 -25.26
CA LYS A 370 4.01 23.42 -26.33
C LYS A 370 2.75 23.60 -27.17
N ALA A 371 1.74 22.73 -27.01
CA ALA A 371 0.47 22.87 -27.71
C ALA A 371 -0.24 24.18 -27.32
N THR A 372 -1.26 24.57 -28.07
CA THR A 372 -2.10 25.75 -27.76
C THR A 372 -3.56 25.32 -27.67
N LEU A 373 -4.24 25.69 -26.60
CA LEU A 373 -5.68 25.42 -26.44
C LEU A 373 -6.46 26.16 -27.54
N VAL A 374 -7.27 25.42 -28.30
CA VAL A 374 -8.16 25.95 -29.35
C VAL A 374 -9.55 26.20 -28.79
N ASP A 375 -10.15 25.15 -28.23
CA ASP A 375 -11.44 25.22 -27.55
C ASP A 375 -11.55 24.12 -26.47
N ALA A 376 -12.52 24.27 -25.58
CA ALA A 376 -12.97 23.21 -24.71
C ALA A 376 -14.50 23.22 -24.70
N LYS A 377 -15.12 22.09 -25.05
CA LYS A 377 -16.57 22.01 -25.29
C LYS A 377 -17.18 20.70 -24.82
N VAL A 378 -18.47 20.75 -24.54
CA VAL A 378 -19.28 19.57 -24.21
C VAL A 378 -19.78 18.92 -25.48
N GLN A 379 -19.59 17.61 -25.62
CA GLN A 379 -20.11 16.80 -26.72
C GLN A 379 -20.86 15.59 -26.14
N GLY A 380 -22.20 15.67 -26.11
CA GLY A 380 -23.02 14.65 -25.45
C GLY A 380 -22.73 14.62 -23.95
N LYS A 381 -22.22 13.47 -23.45
CA LYS A 381 -21.80 13.30 -22.05
C LYS A 381 -20.31 13.56 -21.83
N SER A 382 -19.58 13.94 -22.87
CA SER A 382 -18.13 14.06 -22.83
C SER A 382 -17.69 15.52 -22.79
N ALA A 383 -16.59 15.79 -22.10
CA ALA A 383 -15.84 17.03 -22.24
C ALA A 383 -14.69 16.79 -23.23
N VAL A 384 -14.60 17.63 -24.25
CA VAL A 384 -13.59 17.56 -25.31
C VAL A 384 -12.74 18.82 -25.27
N MET A 385 -11.44 18.66 -25.06
CA MET A 385 -10.46 19.76 -25.00
C MET A 385 -9.55 19.66 -26.23
N ASN A 386 -9.64 20.62 -27.15
CA ASN A 386 -8.92 20.60 -28.41
C ASN A 386 -7.68 21.50 -28.36
N PHE A 387 -6.55 20.96 -28.78
CA PHE A 387 -5.27 21.65 -28.81
C PHE A 387 -4.70 21.61 -30.22
N ALA A 388 -4.16 22.75 -30.67
CA ALA A 388 -3.36 22.84 -31.88
C ALA A 388 -1.90 22.57 -31.52
N VAL A 389 -1.22 21.82 -32.38
CA VAL A 389 0.21 21.53 -32.26
C VAL A 389 0.91 21.94 -33.54
N ASP A 390 2.04 22.63 -33.39
CA ASP A 390 2.96 22.97 -34.47
C ASP A 390 4.37 22.57 -34.00
N ASP A 391 4.94 21.55 -34.63
CA ASP A 391 6.27 21.03 -34.29
C ASP A 391 7.06 20.80 -35.57
N GLU A 392 8.16 21.53 -35.73
CA GLU A 392 9.05 21.45 -36.91
C GLU A 392 8.32 21.53 -38.27
N GLY A 393 7.23 22.31 -38.34
CA GLY A 393 6.42 22.48 -39.55
C GLY A 393 5.31 21.44 -39.74
N GLN A 394 5.21 20.43 -38.87
CA GLN A 394 4.04 19.57 -38.79
C GLN A 394 2.94 20.24 -37.98
N LYS A 395 1.80 20.52 -38.63
CA LYS A 395 0.60 21.03 -37.97
C LYS A 395 -0.40 19.92 -37.73
N GLY A 396 -0.88 19.84 -36.51
CA GLY A 396 -1.89 18.85 -36.14
C GLY A 396 -2.76 19.29 -34.99
N LYS A 397 -3.63 18.37 -34.57
CA LYS A 397 -4.55 18.56 -33.45
C LYS A 397 -4.48 17.39 -32.50
N VAL A 398 -4.57 17.69 -31.22
CA VAL A 398 -4.75 16.72 -30.15
C VAL A 398 -6.01 17.09 -29.39
N ALA A 399 -6.93 16.14 -29.23
CA ALA A 399 -8.09 16.29 -28.37
C ALA A 399 -7.98 15.34 -27.18
N LEU A 400 -8.21 15.85 -25.97
CA LEU A 400 -8.40 15.02 -24.78
C LEU A 400 -9.89 14.92 -24.49
N VAL A 401 -10.39 13.69 -24.44
CA VAL A 401 -11.81 13.41 -24.27
C VAL A 401 -12.03 12.74 -22.93
N PHE A 402 -12.90 13.31 -22.09
CA PHE A 402 -13.27 12.77 -20.78
C PHE A 402 -14.76 12.47 -20.76
N THR A 403 -15.13 11.27 -20.32
CA THR A 403 -16.53 10.81 -20.26
C THR A 403 -16.82 10.19 -18.90
N PRO A 404 -17.88 10.59 -18.18
CA PRO A 404 -18.25 9.95 -16.93
C PRO A 404 -18.72 8.53 -17.23
N THR A 405 -18.29 7.57 -16.42
CA THR A 405 -18.56 6.15 -16.65
C THR A 405 -19.08 5.47 -15.39
N LYS A 406 -19.97 4.48 -15.59
CA LYS A 406 -20.46 3.59 -14.56
C LYS A 406 -20.37 2.16 -15.10
N LYS A 407 -19.75 1.26 -14.34
CA LYS A 407 -19.64 -0.17 -14.68
C LYS A 407 -20.22 -1.01 -13.55
N VAL A 408 -20.90 -2.10 -13.90
CA VAL A 408 -21.30 -3.14 -12.95
C VAL A 408 -20.28 -4.26 -13.07
N ILE A 409 -19.48 -4.49 -12.02
CA ILE A 409 -18.45 -5.52 -11.98
C ILE A 409 -18.83 -6.49 -10.86
N GLU A 410 -19.08 -7.76 -11.20
CA GLU A 410 -19.51 -8.82 -10.26
C GLU A 410 -20.72 -8.41 -9.39
N GLY A 411 -21.66 -7.65 -9.98
CA GLY A 411 -22.87 -7.17 -9.31
C GLY A 411 -22.66 -5.92 -8.44
N HIS A 412 -21.51 -5.26 -8.55
CA HIS A 412 -21.21 -4.05 -7.81
C HIS A 412 -21.05 -2.83 -8.73
N ASP A 413 -21.62 -1.71 -8.32
CA ASP A 413 -21.50 -0.44 -9.03
C ASP A 413 -20.11 0.19 -8.80
N TRP A 414 -19.44 0.50 -9.91
CA TRP A 414 -18.21 1.27 -9.98
C TRP A 414 -18.47 2.57 -10.74
N HIS A 415 -18.01 3.69 -10.20
CA HIS A 415 -18.21 5.02 -10.76
C HIS A 415 -16.87 5.63 -11.12
N GLY A 416 -16.81 6.40 -12.21
CA GLY A 416 -15.52 6.86 -12.69
C GLY A 416 -15.55 7.82 -13.85
N VAL A 417 -14.37 7.96 -14.45
CA VAL A 417 -14.16 8.69 -15.69
C VAL A 417 -13.37 7.80 -16.65
N THR A 418 -13.80 7.79 -17.90
CA THR A 418 -13.01 7.26 -19.02
C THR A 418 -12.35 8.43 -19.72
N TRP A 419 -11.09 8.28 -20.11
CA TRP A 419 -10.42 9.26 -20.96
C TRP A 419 -9.63 8.61 -22.09
N HIS A 420 -9.49 9.33 -23.20
CA HIS A 420 -8.62 8.98 -24.32
C HIS A 420 -8.13 10.23 -25.05
N ALA A 421 -7.11 10.07 -25.87
CA ALA A 421 -6.60 11.09 -26.77
C ALA A 421 -7.01 10.80 -28.22
N GLU A 422 -7.33 11.85 -28.97
CA GLU A 422 -7.54 11.81 -30.42
C GLU A 422 -6.51 12.70 -31.11
N VAL A 423 -5.84 12.20 -32.14
CA VAL A 423 -4.72 12.86 -32.81
C VAL A 423 -4.96 12.92 -34.32
N GLU A 424 -4.89 14.11 -34.90
CA GLU A 424 -5.08 14.37 -36.34
C GLU A 424 -3.86 15.14 -36.90
N GLY A 425 -3.35 14.73 -38.08
CA GLY A 425 -2.28 15.44 -38.81
C GLY A 425 -0.85 15.19 -38.32
N LEU A 426 -0.64 14.49 -37.21
CA LEU A 426 0.69 14.22 -36.62
C LEU A 426 1.21 12.80 -36.92
N HIS A 427 1.23 12.41 -38.19
CA HIS A 427 1.43 11.01 -38.63
C HIS A 427 2.75 10.36 -38.15
N GLY A 428 3.79 11.14 -37.86
CA GLY A 428 5.06 10.64 -37.33
C GLY A 428 5.00 10.17 -35.87
N PHE A 429 3.93 10.48 -35.14
CA PHE A 429 3.76 10.08 -33.75
C PHE A 429 2.65 9.04 -33.63
N ASN A 430 2.93 7.88 -33.05
CA ASN A 430 2.03 6.74 -32.97
C ASN A 430 1.70 6.31 -31.53
N VAL A 431 2.29 6.95 -30.51
CA VAL A 431 2.05 6.64 -29.10
C VAL A 431 1.73 7.90 -28.32
N VAL A 432 0.77 7.81 -27.40
CA VAL A 432 0.46 8.83 -26.40
C VAL A 432 1.07 8.38 -25.07
N GLU A 433 2.00 9.15 -24.53
CA GLU A 433 2.57 8.92 -23.21
C GLU A 433 1.95 9.88 -22.20
N THR A 434 1.50 9.35 -21.06
CA THR A 434 1.01 10.14 -19.93
C THR A 434 1.68 9.73 -18.64
N LEU A 435 1.98 10.73 -17.81
CA LEU A 435 2.42 10.56 -16.44
C LEU A 435 1.28 10.94 -15.49
N GLU A 436 0.69 9.94 -14.82
CA GLU A 436 -0.50 10.09 -13.98
C GLU A 436 -0.17 9.96 -12.48
N PRO A 437 -0.39 11.01 -11.67
CA PRO A 437 -0.03 11.01 -10.25
C PRO A 437 -1.17 10.44 -9.42
N THR A 438 -1.10 9.15 -9.14
CA THR A 438 -2.10 8.41 -8.37
C THR A 438 -1.83 8.56 -6.88
N ILE A 439 -2.88 8.87 -6.11
CA ILE A 439 -2.74 9.07 -4.65
C ILE A 439 -2.55 7.73 -3.96
N ILE A 440 -1.52 7.62 -3.12
CA ILE A 440 -1.33 6.46 -2.26
C ILE A 440 -2.41 6.45 -1.18
N ARG A 441 -3.12 5.31 -1.10
CA ARG A 441 -4.11 5.04 -0.06
C ARG A 441 -3.46 4.22 1.02
N TYR A 442 -2.89 4.88 2.00
CA TYR A 442 -2.22 4.18 3.10
C TYR A 442 -3.21 3.28 3.83
N GLY A 443 -2.84 2.01 3.99
CA GLY A 443 -3.74 0.95 4.46
C GLY A 443 -4.49 0.19 3.42
N GLY A 444 -4.49 0.67 2.19
CA GLY A 444 -4.92 -0.11 1.05
C GLY A 444 -3.97 -1.27 0.78
N TRP A 445 -4.49 -2.26 0.10
CA TRP A 445 -3.71 -3.29 -0.57
C TRP A 445 -3.68 -2.98 -2.05
N SER A 446 -2.49 -3.02 -2.63
CA SER A 446 -2.27 -2.95 -4.06
C SER A 446 -1.83 -4.32 -4.55
N PHE A 447 -2.34 -4.69 -5.71
CA PHE A 447 -2.04 -5.96 -6.36
C PHE A 447 -1.75 -5.66 -7.82
N ALA A 448 -0.64 -6.20 -8.30
CA ALA A 448 -0.27 -6.19 -9.69
C ALA A 448 0.38 -7.52 -10.03
N GLN A 449 0.21 -7.95 -11.26
CA GLN A 449 0.84 -9.10 -11.85
C GLN A 449 1.75 -8.57 -12.94
N THR A 450 2.95 -9.11 -13.05
CA THR A 450 3.95 -8.69 -14.02
C THR A 450 4.48 -9.95 -14.71
N SER A 451 5.22 -9.80 -15.80
CA SER A 451 5.97 -10.91 -16.40
C SER A 451 7.00 -11.53 -15.45
N ALA A 452 7.45 -10.79 -14.43
CA ALA A 452 8.35 -11.25 -13.38
C ALA A 452 7.62 -11.82 -12.15
N GLY A 453 6.29 -11.79 -12.12
CA GLY A 453 5.49 -12.41 -11.07
C GLY A 453 4.44 -11.49 -10.45
N PHE A 454 3.85 -11.94 -9.34
CA PHE A 454 2.78 -11.21 -8.67
C PHE A 454 3.35 -10.34 -7.54
N VAL A 455 3.06 -9.06 -7.63
CA VAL A 455 3.39 -8.04 -6.64
C VAL A 455 2.16 -7.77 -5.79
N GLU A 456 2.35 -7.97 -4.50
CA GLU A 456 1.40 -7.61 -3.48
C GLU A 456 2.06 -6.62 -2.54
N SER A 457 1.40 -5.49 -2.31
CA SER A 457 1.91 -4.49 -1.39
C SER A 457 0.80 -3.90 -0.55
N LYS A 458 0.96 -4.03 0.78
CA LYS A 458 0.21 -3.23 1.72
C LYS A 458 0.78 -1.82 1.67
N GLN A 459 -0.03 -0.86 1.25
CA GLN A 459 0.34 0.53 1.08
C GLN A 459 0.70 1.14 2.43
N ARG A 460 2.01 1.33 2.64
CA ARG A 460 2.60 1.86 3.86
C ARG A 460 3.33 3.14 3.53
N PHE A 461 3.55 3.92 4.57
CA PHE A 461 4.24 5.19 4.53
C PHE A 461 5.74 5.12 4.18
N ALA A 462 6.33 3.93 4.12
CA ALA A 462 7.77 3.72 3.95
C ALA A 462 8.14 2.49 3.10
N THR A 463 7.18 1.91 2.38
CA THR A 463 7.44 0.74 1.52
C THR A 463 7.10 1.14 0.09
N PRO A 464 8.11 1.51 -0.72
CA PRO A 464 7.87 1.88 -2.09
C PRO A 464 7.28 0.69 -2.87
N LEU A 465 6.17 0.93 -3.57
CA LEU A 465 5.68 0.08 -4.64
C LEU A 465 6.35 0.54 -5.94
N THR A 466 7.50 -0.04 -6.24
CA THR A 466 8.08 0.04 -7.59
C THR A 466 7.61 -1.18 -8.36
N LEU A 467 6.86 -0.95 -9.45
CA LEU A 467 6.57 -2.01 -10.41
C LEU A 467 7.47 -1.79 -11.62
N PRO A 468 8.19 -2.82 -12.09
CA PRO A 468 8.97 -2.70 -13.33
C PRO A 468 8.05 -2.35 -14.49
N GLU A 469 8.64 -1.88 -15.59
CA GLU A 469 7.90 -1.68 -16.84
C GLU A 469 7.26 -3.01 -17.28
N MET A 470 5.96 -2.95 -17.61
CA MET A 470 5.14 -4.08 -18.00
C MET A 470 4.46 -3.81 -19.33
N ASP A 471 4.43 -4.82 -20.20
CA ASP A 471 3.60 -4.83 -21.39
C ASP A 471 2.16 -5.20 -21.04
N TYR A 472 1.29 -4.20 -20.98
CA TYR A 472 -0.14 -4.41 -20.90
C TYR A 472 -0.63 -5.02 -22.22
N GLY A 473 -1.30 -6.16 -22.17
CA GLY A 473 -1.84 -6.86 -23.35
C GLY A 473 -1.48 -8.34 -23.39
N THR A 474 -0.26 -8.70 -22.99
CA THR A 474 0.10 -10.10 -22.70
C THR A 474 -0.50 -10.57 -21.37
N ASP A 475 -0.74 -9.62 -20.45
CA ASP A 475 -1.12 -9.86 -19.06
C ASP A 475 -2.34 -9.03 -18.61
N MET A 476 -3.44 -9.04 -19.40
CA MET A 476 -4.61 -8.15 -19.18
C MET A 476 -5.12 -8.19 -17.74
N GLN A 477 -4.96 -7.09 -17.00
CA GLN A 477 -5.34 -6.95 -15.59
C GLN A 477 -5.62 -5.47 -15.30
N PRO A 478 -5.82 -5.04 -14.04
CA PRO A 478 -5.80 -3.62 -13.71
C PRO A 478 -4.42 -2.99 -13.92
N LEU A 479 -4.33 -1.89 -14.68
CA LEU A 479 -3.14 -1.03 -14.80
C LEU A 479 -2.70 -0.49 -13.44
N TYR A 480 -3.70 -0.21 -12.61
CA TYR A 480 -3.54 0.23 -11.23
C TYR A 480 -4.68 -0.35 -10.42
N PHE A 481 -4.39 -0.81 -9.22
CA PHE A 481 -5.40 -1.20 -8.26
C PHE A 481 -4.94 -0.91 -6.85
N THR A 482 -5.86 -0.38 -6.05
CA THR A 482 -5.71 -0.31 -4.61
C THR A 482 -7.08 -0.49 -3.95
N ALA A 483 -7.16 -1.21 -2.84
CA ALA A 483 -8.38 -1.32 -2.05
C ALA A 483 -8.10 -1.33 -0.56
N GLY A 484 -8.81 -0.47 0.18
CA GLY A 484 -8.66 -0.33 1.62
C GLY A 484 -9.94 0.15 2.30
N VAL A 485 -9.80 0.66 3.52
CA VAL A 485 -10.91 1.26 4.29
C VAL A 485 -11.48 2.53 3.65
N GLN A 486 -10.73 3.15 2.73
CA GLN A 486 -11.14 4.34 1.98
C GLN A 486 -11.97 4.02 0.72
N GLY A 487 -12.14 2.75 0.36
CA GLY A 487 -12.71 2.32 -0.91
C GLY A 487 -11.71 1.52 -1.75
N ALA A 488 -12.13 1.14 -2.95
CA ALA A 488 -11.29 0.56 -3.97
C ALA A 488 -11.19 1.50 -5.18
N VAL A 489 -10.00 1.63 -5.75
CA VAL A 489 -9.73 2.36 -6.98
C VAL A 489 -9.06 1.44 -7.96
N SER A 490 -9.46 1.52 -9.22
CA SER A 490 -8.83 0.79 -10.29
C SER A 490 -8.74 1.59 -11.57
N SER A 491 -7.69 1.32 -12.35
CA SER A 491 -7.58 1.74 -13.74
C SER A 491 -7.33 0.55 -14.66
N PHE A 492 -7.98 0.51 -15.81
CA PHE A 492 -7.80 -0.46 -16.89
C PHE A 492 -8.34 0.11 -18.22
N PHE A 493 -8.05 -0.53 -19.36
CA PHE A 493 -8.61 -0.11 -20.65
C PHE A 493 -9.99 -0.73 -20.91
N ASP A 494 -10.87 -0.06 -21.64
CA ASP A 494 -12.24 -0.53 -21.94
C ASP A 494 -12.31 -1.67 -22.97
N GLY A 495 -11.16 -2.29 -23.24
CA GLY A 495 -11.01 -3.41 -24.14
C GLY A 495 -9.54 -3.84 -24.30
N PRO A 496 -9.31 -4.95 -25.01
CA PRO A 496 -7.98 -5.44 -25.35
C PRO A 496 -7.07 -4.34 -25.91
N THR A 497 -6.00 -4.03 -25.21
CA THR A 497 -5.07 -2.94 -25.55
C THR A 497 -3.64 -3.44 -25.34
N LYS A 498 -2.74 -3.11 -26.27
CA LYS A 498 -1.30 -3.26 -26.06
C LYS A 498 -0.74 -1.91 -25.61
N ALA A 499 -0.14 -1.80 -24.42
CA ALA A 499 0.44 -0.55 -23.92
C ALA A 499 1.63 -0.83 -22.97
N GLU A 500 2.64 0.04 -22.93
CA GLU A 500 3.72 -0.06 -21.94
C GLU A 500 3.34 0.73 -20.68
N ILE A 501 3.49 0.11 -19.51
CA ILE A 501 3.04 0.64 -18.22
C ILE A 501 4.17 0.52 -17.20
N SER A 502 4.50 1.62 -16.51
CA SER A 502 5.37 1.56 -15.32
C SER A 502 4.73 2.30 -14.15
N ILE A 503 5.07 1.87 -12.93
CA ILE A 503 4.68 2.58 -11.71
C ILE A 503 5.94 2.86 -10.90
N ASP A 504 6.27 4.15 -10.82
CA ASP A 504 7.30 4.66 -9.93
C ASP A 504 6.66 5.25 -8.67
N GLU A 505 7.32 5.18 -7.52
CA GLU A 505 6.81 5.78 -6.28
C GLU A 505 7.58 7.05 -5.89
N ASP A 506 6.85 8.08 -5.47
CA ASP A 506 7.36 9.08 -4.53
C ASP A 506 6.66 8.96 -3.18
N ALA A 507 7.17 9.64 -2.14
CA ALA A 507 6.68 9.57 -0.77
C ALA A 507 5.15 9.74 -0.58
N THR A 508 4.39 10.25 -1.57
CA THR A 508 2.94 10.43 -1.54
C THR A 508 2.16 9.74 -2.66
N ARG A 509 2.84 9.32 -3.73
CA ARG A 509 2.20 9.08 -5.03
C ARG A 509 2.82 7.90 -5.73
N HIS A 510 1.96 7.18 -6.42
CA HIS A 510 2.39 6.33 -7.52
C HIS A 510 2.29 7.14 -8.81
N TRP A 511 3.41 7.27 -9.49
CA TRP A 511 3.54 7.84 -10.82
C TRP A 511 3.31 6.73 -11.83
N LEU A 512 2.07 6.65 -12.32
CA LEU A 512 1.69 5.70 -13.35
C LEU A 512 2.05 6.29 -14.72
N THR A 513 3.11 5.78 -15.34
CA THR A 513 3.47 6.11 -16.71
C THR A 513 2.75 5.14 -17.64
N THR A 514 2.00 5.67 -18.61
CA THR A 514 1.33 4.84 -19.62
C THR A 514 1.63 5.32 -21.02
N LYS A 515 2.12 4.42 -21.86
CA LYS A 515 2.40 4.63 -23.29
C LYS A 515 1.40 3.84 -24.10
N VAL A 516 0.42 4.54 -24.68
CA VAL A 516 -0.72 3.93 -25.36
C VAL A 516 -0.61 4.15 -26.86
N PRO A 517 -0.56 3.10 -27.68
CA PRO A 517 -0.60 3.21 -29.13
C PRO A 517 -1.87 3.90 -29.62
N LEU A 518 -1.70 4.69 -30.66
CA LEU A 518 -2.76 5.31 -31.43
C LEU A 518 -3.24 4.33 -32.50
N GLY A 519 -4.56 4.19 -32.64
CA GLY A 519 -5.16 3.42 -33.71
C GLY A 519 -4.92 4.01 -35.10
N GLU A 520 -5.45 3.36 -36.13
CA GLU A 520 -5.31 3.81 -37.52
C GLU A 520 -6.34 4.90 -37.88
N GLY A 521 -6.13 5.54 -39.04
CA GLY A 521 -7.07 6.47 -39.65
C GLY A 521 -6.63 7.94 -39.63
N LYS A 522 -7.53 8.82 -40.11
CA LYS A 522 -7.27 10.27 -40.19
C LYS A 522 -7.21 10.91 -38.79
N VAL A 523 -8.17 10.55 -37.95
CA VAL A 523 -8.20 10.87 -36.53
C VAL A 523 -7.90 9.58 -35.79
N ARG A 524 -6.68 9.49 -35.28
CA ARG A 524 -6.16 8.29 -34.60
C ARG A 524 -6.45 8.41 -33.12
N LYS A 525 -6.96 7.35 -32.50
CA LYS A 525 -7.42 7.38 -31.11
C LYS A 525 -6.59 6.44 -30.25
N SER A 526 -6.24 6.86 -29.04
CA SER A 526 -5.76 5.92 -28.02
C SER A 526 -6.91 5.06 -27.50
N ALA A 527 -6.61 3.88 -26.95
CA ALA A 527 -7.62 3.09 -26.28
C ALA A 527 -8.23 3.86 -25.08
N PRO A 528 -9.55 3.76 -24.84
CA PRO A 528 -10.18 4.41 -23.69
C PRO A 528 -9.70 3.79 -22.38
N LYS A 529 -9.11 4.63 -21.52
CA LYS A 529 -8.65 4.25 -20.18
C LYS A 529 -9.69 4.64 -19.15
N LEU A 530 -10.10 3.69 -18.31
CA LEU A 530 -11.02 3.93 -17.20
C LEU A 530 -10.24 4.22 -15.92
N TRP A 531 -10.81 5.11 -15.11
CA TRP A 531 -10.47 5.34 -13.72
C TRP A 531 -11.75 5.19 -12.91
N LEU A 532 -11.87 4.08 -12.19
CA LEU A 532 -13.06 3.68 -11.45
C LEU A 532 -12.80 3.68 -9.94
N THR A 533 -13.81 4.04 -9.16
CA THR A 533 -13.86 3.87 -7.71
C THR A 533 -15.10 3.13 -7.28
N ARG A 534 -14.99 2.42 -6.16
CA ARG A 534 -16.07 1.74 -5.46
C ARG A 534 -15.95 2.01 -3.96
N ASP A 535 -17.06 2.40 -3.34
CA ASP A 535 -17.16 2.53 -1.88
C ASP A 535 -17.27 1.14 -1.23
N VAL A 536 -16.15 0.43 -1.21
CA VAL A 536 -15.99 -0.86 -0.52
C VAL A 536 -14.88 -0.74 0.51
N ARG A 537 -15.26 -0.91 1.78
CA ARG A 537 -14.30 -0.84 2.88
C ARG A 537 -13.70 -2.22 3.12
N VAL A 538 -12.45 -2.40 2.72
CA VAL A 538 -11.70 -3.63 2.96
C VAL A 538 -10.59 -3.36 3.97
N THR A 539 -10.57 -4.13 5.05
CA THR A 539 -9.53 -4.09 6.09
C THR A 539 -8.56 -5.27 5.98
N ASP A 540 -8.91 -6.24 5.14
CA ASP A 540 -8.27 -7.54 5.04
C ASP A 540 -7.77 -7.76 3.61
N ARG A 541 -6.59 -8.37 3.51
CA ARG A 541 -5.89 -8.67 2.26
C ARG A 541 -6.76 -9.49 1.30
N PHE A 542 -7.37 -10.57 1.79
CA PHE A 542 -8.17 -11.47 0.96
C PHE A 542 -9.44 -10.79 0.45
N LYS A 543 -10.06 -9.92 1.27
CA LYS A 543 -11.16 -9.06 0.80
C LYS A 543 -10.72 -8.10 -0.29
N ALA A 544 -9.60 -7.42 -0.12
CA ALA A 544 -9.06 -6.51 -1.13
C ALA A 544 -8.75 -7.24 -2.44
N LEU A 545 -8.18 -8.44 -2.33
CA LEU A 545 -7.87 -9.25 -3.49
C LEU A 545 -9.10 -9.82 -4.21
N ASN A 546 -10.16 -10.18 -3.48
CA ASN A 546 -11.42 -10.54 -4.13
C ASN A 546 -11.90 -9.40 -5.03
N VAL A 547 -11.84 -8.16 -4.53
CA VAL A 547 -12.17 -6.97 -5.33
C VAL A 547 -11.22 -6.82 -6.52
N TRP A 548 -9.92 -7.03 -6.36
CA TRP A 548 -8.96 -7.02 -7.47
C TRP A 548 -9.31 -8.07 -8.54
N THR A 549 -9.63 -9.29 -8.12
CA THR A 549 -10.00 -10.39 -9.03
C THR A 549 -11.24 -10.04 -9.84
N ASP A 550 -12.26 -9.48 -9.20
CA ASP A 550 -13.50 -9.07 -9.85
C ASP A 550 -13.21 -8.07 -10.98
N VAL A 551 -12.32 -7.10 -10.69
CA VAL A 551 -11.89 -6.10 -11.67
C VAL A 551 -11.01 -6.72 -12.75
N ALA A 552 -10.08 -7.60 -12.41
CA ALA A 552 -9.22 -8.27 -13.38
C ALA A 552 -10.03 -9.08 -14.40
N LYS A 553 -11.07 -9.80 -13.96
CA LYS A 553 -12.02 -10.46 -14.86
C LYS A 553 -12.73 -9.47 -15.77
N ALA A 554 -13.20 -8.35 -15.23
CA ALA A 554 -13.86 -7.31 -16.02
C ALA A 554 -12.92 -6.62 -17.02
N ALA A 555 -11.63 -6.55 -16.71
CA ALA A 555 -10.58 -6.07 -17.61
C ALA A 555 -10.20 -7.09 -18.70
N GLY A 556 -10.82 -8.28 -18.71
CA GLY A 556 -10.61 -9.29 -19.75
C GLY A 556 -9.39 -10.19 -19.52
N MET A 557 -8.95 -10.37 -18.26
CA MET A 557 -7.83 -11.26 -17.94
C MET A 557 -8.07 -12.68 -18.49
N VAL A 558 -7.26 -13.08 -19.47
CA VAL A 558 -7.18 -14.45 -19.99
C VAL A 558 -6.06 -15.17 -19.25
N ALA A 559 -6.27 -16.44 -18.89
CA ALA A 559 -5.31 -17.27 -18.15
C ALA A 559 -3.87 -17.18 -18.70
N LEU A 560 -2.90 -17.05 -17.78
CA LEU A 560 -1.47 -16.83 -18.05
C LEU A 560 -0.81 -17.88 -18.95
N SER A 561 0.25 -17.46 -19.64
CA SER A 561 1.17 -18.32 -20.38
C SER A 561 2.19 -19.02 -19.45
N THR A 562 2.81 -20.08 -19.98
CA THR A 562 3.63 -21.09 -19.29
C THR A 562 4.94 -20.60 -18.63
N GLU A 563 5.44 -19.41 -18.97
CA GLU A 563 6.84 -19.02 -18.68
C GLU A 563 7.04 -18.26 -17.35
N VAL A 564 5.98 -17.73 -16.71
CA VAL A 564 6.06 -16.83 -15.52
C VAL A 564 6.09 -17.58 -14.16
N THR A 565 6.47 -18.85 -14.16
CA THR A 565 5.88 -19.81 -13.22
C THR A 565 6.76 -20.25 -12.05
N GLU A 566 8.03 -19.86 -12.04
CA GLU A 566 8.94 -20.22 -10.95
C GLU A 566 8.85 -19.26 -9.75
N ASP A 567 8.70 -17.95 -10.00
CA ASP A 567 8.57 -16.92 -8.96
C ASP A 567 7.16 -16.84 -8.34
N LEU A 568 6.17 -17.45 -8.99
CA LEU A 568 4.80 -17.59 -8.48
C LEU A 568 4.63 -18.81 -7.55
N LYS A 569 5.65 -19.67 -7.43
CA LYS A 569 5.58 -20.89 -6.62
C LYS A 569 5.33 -20.54 -5.16
N GLY A 570 4.30 -21.15 -4.56
CA GLY A 570 3.91 -20.88 -3.18
C GLY A 570 3.12 -19.58 -2.97
N ARG A 571 3.06 -18.65 -3.94
CA ARG A 571 2.23 -17.44 -3.87
C ARG A 571 0.78 -17.77 -4.26
N GLU A 572 -0.17 -17.20 -3.54
CA GLU A 572 -1.57 -17.64 -3.46
C GLU A 572 -2.37 -17.43 -4.79
N TYR A 573 -1.76 -16.86 -5.83
CA TYR A 573 -2.48 -16.22 -6.94
C TYR A 573 -2.07 -16.66 -8.35
N GLY A 574 -1.31 -17.76 -8.47
CA GLY A 574 -1.16 -18.54 -9.71
C GLY A 574 -2.41 -19.36 -10.03
N LEU A 575 -3.56 -18.70 -10.21
CA LEU A 575 -4.86 -19.35 -10.39
C LEU A 575 -5.08 -19.89 -11.81
N TYR A 576 -4.01 -20.23 -12.55
CA TYR A 576 -4.05 -21.16 -13.69
C TYR A 576 -2.72 -21.90 -13.86
N ARG A 577 -2.85 -23.11 -14.43
CA ARG A 577 -1.79 -24.06 -14.79
C ARG A 577 -0.49 -23.41 -15.28
N ARG A 578 0.64 -23.76 -14.64
CA ARG A 578 2.01 -23.50 -15.13
C ARG A 578 2.25 -24.09 -16.52
N SER A 579 1.58 -25.18 -16.85
CA SER A 579 1.59 -25.81 -18.18
C SER A 579 0.34 -26.62 -18.43
N LYS A 580 0.03 -26.91 -19.70
CA LYS A 580 -1.06 -27.83 -20.06
C LYS A 580 -0.87 -29.26 -19.50
N THR A 581 0.30 -29.59 -18.95
CA THR A 581 0.75 -30.99 -18.82
C THR A 581 1.16 -31.45 -17.42
N ALA A 582 1.49 -30.59 -16.44
CA ALA A 582 1.88 -31.05 -15.09
C ALA A 582 1.70 -30.01 -13.96
N PHE A 583 1.51 -30.49 -12.72
CA PHE A 583 1.61 -29.70 -11.47
C PHE A 583 2.91 -30.04 -10.73
N ASP A 584 3.59 -29.02 -10.20
CA ASP A 584 4.90 -29.19 -9.51
C ASP A 584 4.78 -29.57 -8.04
N ASP A 585 3.64 -29.29 -7.41
CA ASP A 585 3.31 -29.65 -6.04
C ASP A 585 1.81 -29.74 -5.83
N SER A 586 1.43 -30.43 -4.76
CA SER A 586 0.03 -30.70 -4.43
C SER A 586 -0.78 -29.44 -4.09
N THR A 587 -0.13 -28.46 -3.47
CA THR A 587 -0.77 -27.21 -3.08
C THR A 587 -1.19 -26.40 -4.31
N SER A 588 -0.35 -26.35 -5.33
CA SER A 588 -0.61 -25.64 -6.59
C SER A 588 -1.82 -26.20 -7.33
N TYR A 589 -2.01 -27.53 -7.31
CA TYR A 589 -3.23 -28.16 -7.84
C TYR A 589 -4.48 -27.66 -7.13
N PHE A 590 -4.51 -27.77 -5.80
CA PHE A 590 -5.70 -27.45 -5.03
C PHE A 590 -6.08 -25.98 -5.16
N ARG A 591 -5.08 -25.10 -5.30
CA ARG A 591 -5.29 -23.69 -5.61
C ARG A 591 -5.90 -23.49 -7.00
N ALA A 592 -5.42 -24.22 -8.02
CA ALA A 592 -6.00 -24.18 -9.36
C ALA A 592 -7.45 -24.69 -9.38
N LEU A 593 -7.75 -25.78 -8.68
CA LEU A 593 -9.13 -26.27 -8.53
C LEU A 593 -10.00 -25.23 -7.80
N ALA A 594 -9.46 -24.60 -6.76
CA ALA A 594 -10.13 -23.50 -6.07
C ALA A 594 -10.26 -22.22 -6.92
N ALA A 595 -9.59 -22.14 -8.06
CA ALA A 595 -9.84 -21.11 -9.07
C ALA A 595 -11.10 -21.38 -9.91
N GLY A 596 -11.60 -22.62 -9.90
CA GLY A 596 -12.57 -23.13 -10.87
C GLY A 596 -11.93 -23.80 -12.10
N ALA A 597 -10.65 -24.17 -12.04
CA ALA A 597 -10.03 -24.94 -13.10
C ALA A 597 -10.65 -26.34 -13.19
N ASN A 598 -10.76 -26.88 -14.42
CA ASN A 598 -11.26 -28.23 -14.60
C ASN A 598 -10.32 -29.27 -13.95
N PRO A 599 -10.89 -30.33 -13.35
CA PRO A 599 -10.14 -31.51 -12.94
C PRO A 599 -9.21 -31.97 -14.06
N THR A 600 -7.95 -32.24 -13.74
CA THR A 600 -6.99 -32.70 -14.74
C THR A 600 -7.00 -34.23 -14.84
N GLY A 601 -6.60 -34.76 -16.00
CA GLY A 601 -6.43 -36.21 -16.19
C GLY A 601 -5.23 -36.78 -15.44
N ASP A 602 -5.24 -38.09 -15.19
CA ASP A 602 -4.27 -38.81 -14.37
C ASP A 602 -2.80 -38.56 -14.77
N ASP A 603 -2.53 -38.29 -16.05
CA ASP A 603 -1.20 -38.00 -16.59
C ASP A 603 -0.50 -36.82 -15.90
N THR A 604 -1.27 -35.89 -15.34
CA THR A 604 -0.76 -34.69 -14.64
C THR A 604 -0.39 -34.91 -13.18
N LEU A 605 -0.65 -36.11 -12.63
CA LEU A 605 -0.40 -36.49 -11.23
C LEU A 605 0.80 -37.43 -11.08
N SER A 606 1.50 -37.75 -12.17
CA SER A 606 2.57 -38.76 -12.21
C SER A 606 3.76 -38.43 -11.30
N GLY A 607 4.01 -37.15 -11.00
CA GLY A 607 5.09 -36.68 -10.11
C GLY A 607 4.75 -36.59 -8.62
N LEU A 608 3.51 -36.91 -8.20
CA LEU A 608 3.04 -36.73 -6.82
C LEU A 608 3.12 -38.02 -6.00
N ALA A 609 3.20 -37.90 -4.68
CA ALA A 609 3.13 -39.05 -3.78
C ALA A 609 1.74 -39.71 -3.81
N ASP A 610 1.65 -41.01 -3.50
CA ASP A 610 0.38 -41.76 -3.65
C ASP A 610 -0.73 -41.29 -2.70
N ASP A 611 -0.36 -40.82 -1.51
CA ASP A 611 -1.32 -40.21 -0.57
C ASP A 611 -1.85 -38.87 -1.10
N GLU A 612 -1.00 -38.10 -1.79
CA GLU A 612 -1.39 -36.86 -2.46
C GLU A 612 -2.30 -37.14 -3.66
N LYS A 613 -1.96 -38.14 -4.50
CA LYS A 613 -2.82 -38.60 -5.61
C LYS A 613 -4.21 -38.99 -5.12
N THR A 614 -4.30 -39.70 -4.00
CA THR A 614 -5.59 -40.09 -3.40
C THR A 614 -6.40 -38.86 -3.00
N LYS A 615 -5.76 -37.87 -2.37
CA LYS A 615 -6.41 -36.59 -2.04
C LYS A 615 -6.91 -35.88 -3.30
N PHE A 616 -6.11 -35.85 -4.38
CA PHE A 616 -6.53 -35.26 -5.66
C PHE A 616 -7.76 -35.91 -6.27
N GLN A 617 -7.74 -37.23 -6.35
CA GLN A 617 -8.86 -38.00 -6.88
C GLN A 617 -10.13 -37.75 -6.06
N GLN A 618 -10.01 -37.68 -4.74
CA GLN A 618 -11.13 -37.37 -3.87
C GLN A 618 -11.66 -35.95 -4.12
N THR A 619 -10.79 -34.93 -4.12
CA THR A 619 -11.23 -33.55 -4.34
C THR A 619 -11.83 -33.34 -5.73
N ASN A 620 -11.38 -34.08 -6.75
CA ASN A 620 -12.00 -34.06 -8.09
C ASN A 620 -13.42 -34.62 -8.08
N LYS A 621 -13.63 -35.74 -7.37
CA LYS A 621 -14.96 -36.29 -7.16
C LYS A 621 -15.84 -35.29 -6.43
N ASP A 622 -15.30 -34.61 -5.42
CA ASP A 622 -16.04 -33.60 -4.67
C ASP A 622 -16.43 -32.41 -5.56
N HIS A 623 -15.49 -31.88 -6.34
CA HIS A 623 -15.71 -30.79 -7.30
C HIS A 623 -16.84 -31.13 -8.29
N GLN A 624 -16.82 -32.34 -8.87
CA GLN A 624 -17.88 -32.77 -9.79
C GLN A 624 -19.28 -32.75 -9.15
N LYS A 625 -19.39 -33.02 -7.85
CA LYS A 625 -20.68 -32.99 -7.13
C LYS A 625 -21.18 -31.58 -6.87
N VAL A 626 -20.29 -30.58 -6.79
CA VAL A 626 -20.65 -29.21 -6.35
C VAL A 626 -20.46 -28.13 -7.41
N VAL A 627 -19.86 -28.43 -8.56
CA VAL A 627 -19.53 -27.44 -9.61
C VAL A 627 -20.75 -26.64 -10.10
N SER A 628 -21.94 -27.24 -10.13
CA SER A 628 -23.19 -26.55 -10.47
C SER A 628 -23.61 -25.46 -9.47
N HIS A 629 -23.04 -25.48 -8.27
CA HIS A 629 -23.26 -24.47 -7.23
C HIS A 629 -22.11 -23.44 -7.16
N MET A 630 -21.03 -23.65 -7.92
CA MET A 630 -19.82 -22.84 -7.86
C MET A 630 -19.87 -21.62 -8.78
N VAL A 631 -20.75 -20.65 -8.47
CA VAL A 631 -20.97 -19.48 -9.34
C VAL A 631 -20.03 -18.31 -8.99
N HIS A 632 -20.27 -17.64 -7.86
CA HIS A 632 -19.46 -16.47 -7.46
C HIS A 632 -18.41 -16.86 -6.43
N ARG A 633 -17.14 -16.78 -6.81
CA ARG A 633 -15.99 -17.14 -5.97
C ARG A 633 -15.65 -16.04 -4.97
N GLN A 634 -15.24 -16.43 -3.76
CA GLN A 634 -14.68 -15.56 -2.73
C GLN A 634 -13.58 -16.28 -1.94
N LEU A 635 -12.37 -15.71 -1.92
CA LEU A 635 -11.26 -16.18 -1.10
C LEU A 635 -11.52 -15.93 0.39
N ILE A 636 -11.09 -16.88 1.24
CA ILE A 636 -11.19 -16.82 2.70
C ILE A 636 -9.81 -16.89 3.28
N GLY A 637 -9.44 -15.90 4.06
CA GLY A 637 -8.27 -16.04 4.90
C GLY A 637 -8.36 -15.17 6.13
N LYS A 638 -7.35 -15.33 6.96
CA LYS A 638 -7.14 -14.53 8.16
C LYS A 638 -5.67 -14.16 8.21
N GLU A 639 -5.40 -12.87 8.34
CA GLU A 639 -4.03 -12.33 8.35
C GLU A 639 -3.29 -12.74 7.07
N ASN A 640 -2.26 -13.58 7.20
CA ASN A 640 -1.45 -14.07 6.08
C ASN A 640 -1.73 -15.53 5.73
N VAL A 641 -2.77 -16.13 6.31
CA VAL A 641 -3.11 -17.54 6.09
C VAL A 641 -4.33 -17.64 5.19
N TRP A 642 -4.14 -18.16 3.98
CA TRP A 642 -5.23 -18.56 3.11
C TRP A 642 -5.91 -19.82 3.66
N GLN A 643 -7.16 -19.68 4.11
CA GLN A 643 -7.88 -20.74 4.80
C GLN A 643 -8.78 -21.56 3.86
N GLY A 644 -9.29 -20.96 2.79
CA GLY A 644 -10.18 -21.64 1.85
C GLY A 644 -10.76 -20.72 0.77
N VAL A 645 -11.74 -21.25 0.04
CA VAL A 645 -12.52 -20.52 -0.97
C VAL A 645 -14.00 -20.86 -0.82
N TRP A 646 -14.84 -19.84 -0.84
CA TRP A 646 -16.29 -19.99 -1.03
C TRP A 646 -16.66 -19.83 -2.49
N TRP A 647 -17.71 -20.52 -2.89
CA TRP A 647 -18.55 -20.12 -4.00
C TRP A 647 -19.97 -19.93 -3.51
N THR A 648 -20.65 -18.91 -4.04
CA THR A 648 -22.05 -18.66 -3.75
C THR A 648 -22.85 -18.67 -5.05
N ASN A 649 -23.88 -19.51 -5.10
CA ASN A 649 -24.92 -19.41 -6.12
C ASN A 649 -26.04 -18.52 -5.58
N LYS A 650 -26.14 -17.29 -6.07
CA LYS A 650 -27.12 -16.31 -5.57
C LYS A 650 -28.56 -16.71 -5.91
N ASP A 651 -28.76 -17.48 -6.97
CA ASP A 651 -30.09 -17.89 -7.43
C ASP A 651 -30.67 -18.99 -6.52
N THR A 652 -29.82 -19.90 -6.05
CA THR A 652 -30.24 -20.99 -5.16
C THR A 652 -29.98 -20.73 -3.68
N GLY A 653 -29.17 -19.72 -3.35
CA GLY A 653 -28.67 -19.47 -2.00
C GLY A 653 -27.63 -20.49 -1.52
N HIS A 654 -27.30 -21.50 -2.33
CA HIS A 654 -26.28 -22.50 -1.98
C HIS A 654 -24.90 -21.87 -1.89
N LYS A 655 -24.09 -22.46 -1.01
CA LYS A 655 -22.69 -22.13 -0.90
C LYS A 655 -21.82 -23.36 -0.87
N VAL A 656 -20.70 -23.31 -1.57
CA VAL A 656 -19.66 -24.33 -1.56
C VAL A 656 -18.45 -23.78 -0.85
N LEU A 657 -17.87 -24.52 0.09
CA LEU A 657 -16.63 -24.17 0.76
C LEU A 657 -15.58 -25.24 0.49
N PHE A 658 -14.45 -24.86 -0.09
CA PHE A 658 -13.26 -25.69 -0.13
C PHE A 658 -12.23 -25.16 0.85
N ALA A 659 -11.82 -25.97 1.82
CA ALA A 659 -10.93 -25.55 2.89
C ALA A 659 -9.49 -26.04 2.65
N PHE A 660 -8.50 -25.19 2.87
CA PHE A 660 -7.07 -25.55 2.84
C PHE A 660 -6.52 -25.90 4.21
N THR A 661 -7.18 -25.40 5.26
CA THR A 661 -6.83 -25.65 6.65
C THR A 661 -8.08 -25.84 7.50
N SER A 662 -7.90 -26.18 8.77
CA SER A 662 -9.00 -26.26 9.73
C SER A 662 -9.34 -24.88 10.29
N PHE A 663 -10.62 -24.51 10.23
CA PHE A 663 -11.17 -23.31 10.83
C PHE A 663 -12.70 -23.45 10.99
N SER A 664 -13.32 -22.54 11.74
CA SER A 664 -14.77 -22.53 11.96
C SER A 664 -15.40 -21.31 11.26
N PRO A 665 -15.90 -21.46 10.02
CA PRO A 665 -16.60 -20.37 9.33
C PRO A 665 -17.95 -20.05 9.99
N GLU A 666 -18.47 -18.85 9.75
CA GLU A 666 -19.84 -18.51 10.13
C GLU A 666 -20.84 -19.22 9.21
N THR A 667 -21.68 -20.08 9.79
CA THR A 667 -22.70 -20.88 9.08
C THR A 667 -24.13 -20.50 9.46
N LYS A 668 -24.33 -19.33 10.08
CA LYS A 668 -25.68 -18.87 10.44
C LYS A 668 -26.54 -18.71 9.19
N GLY A 669 -27.75 -19.26 9.25
CA GLY A 669 -28.76 -19.13 8.19
C GLY A 669 -28.75 -20.24 7.13
N PHE A 670 -27.99 -21.32 7.33
CA PHE A 670 -28.07 -22.52 6.50
C PHE A 670 -28.84 -23.63 7.23
N ALA A 671 -29.78 -24.27 6.55
CA ALA A 671 -30.53 -25.41 7.08
C ALA A 671 -29.71 -26.70 7.13
N SER A 672 -28.77 -26.88 6.19
CA SER A 672 -27.91 -28.07 6.16
C SER A 672 -26.47 -27.76 5.74
N ILE A 673 -25.55 -28.55 6.28
CA ILE A 673 -24.12 -28.51 5.98
C ILE A 673 -23.68 -29.93 5.71
N LEU A 674 -23.28 -30.22 4.47
CA LEU A 674 -22.77 -31.53 4.05
C LEU A 674 -21.26 -31.43 3.83
N ASP A 675 -20.48 -32.26 4.54
CA ASP A 675 -19.10 -32.55 4.15
C ASP A 675 -19.16 -33.48 2.93
N VAL A 676 -18.93 -32.92 1.75
CA VAL A 676 -19.05 -33.64 0.46
C VAL A 676 -17.96 -34.71 0.32
N THR A 677 -16.83 -34.47 0.99
CA THR A 677 -15.67 -35.37 1.02
C THR A 677 -16.00 -36.64 1.79
N THR A 678 -16.64 -36.53 2.97
CA THR A 678 -17.00 -37.71 3.79
C THR A 678 -18.43 -38.22 3.57
N GLY A 679 -19.32 -37.37 3.04
CA GLY A 679 -20.75 -37.62 2.95
C GLY A 679 -21.53 -37.37 4.25
N GLU A 680 -20.88 -36.80 5.27
CA GLU A 680 -21.49 -36.59 6.59
C GLU A 680 -22.18 -35.23 6.71
N GLU A 681 -23.40 -35.20 7.26
CA GLU A 681 -24.06 -33.96 7.64
C GLU A 681 -23.51 -33.42 8.96
N GLN A 682 -23.40 -32.10 9.05
CA GLN A 682 -22.89 -31.39 10.21
C GLN A 682 -23.90 -30.37 10.74
N GLN A 683 -24.05 -30.31 12.06
CA GLN A 683 -24.86 -29.26 12.71
C GLN A 683 -24.08 -27.94 12.85
N ALA A 684 -22.76 -28.03 13.00
CA ALA A 684 -21.85 -26.89 13.08
C ALA A 684 -20.59 -27.23 12.29
N LEU A 685 -20.05 -26.26 11.55
CA LEU A 685 -18.93 -26.49 10.66
C LEU A 685 -17.60 -26.16 11.33
N THR A 686 -16.77 -27.18 11.50
CA THR A 686 -15.32 -27.04 11.68
C THR A 686 -14.66 -27.77 10.53
N THR A 687 -13.98 -27.01 9.67
CA THR A 687 -13.40 -27.56 8.44
C THR A 687 -12.22 -28.47 8.74
N LYS A 688 -11.96 -29.39 7.82
CA LYS A 688 -10.71 -30.14 7.72
C LYS A 688 -9.97 -29.66 6.47
N ALA A 689 -8.65 -29.73 6.50
CA ALA A 689 -7.84 -29.37 5.35
C ALA A 689 -8.19 -30.25 4.14
N TRP A 690 -8.34 -29.63 2.98
CA TRP A 690 -8.66 -30.21 1.67
C TRP A 690 -10.04 -30.86 1.56
N HIS A 691 -10.97 -30.52 2.46
CA HIS A 691 -12.35 -30.96 2.38
C HIS A 691 -13.23 -29.94 1.63
N THR A 692 -14.27 -30.46 1.00
CA THR A 692 -15.32 -29.70 0.32
C THR A 692 -16.62 -29.78 1.11
N TYR A 693 -17.27 -28.65 1.31
CA TYR A 693 -18.53 -28.55 2.04
C TYR A 693 -19.59 -27.89 1.16
N LEU A 694 -20.82 -28.40 1.20
CA LEU A 694 -22.00 -27.79 0.59
C LEU A 694 -22.94 -27.31 1.70
N LEU A 695 -23.24 -26.02 1.71
CA LEU A 695 -24.16 -25.39 2.64
C LEU A 695 -25.42 -24.97 1.88
N SER A 696 -26.57 -25.42 2.36
CA SER A 696 -27.87 -25.17 1.73
C SER A 696 -28.76 -24.35 2.68
N PRO A 697 -29.48 -23.33 2.18
CA PRO A 697 -30.31 -22.44 2.99
C PRO A 697 -31.49 -23.16 3.63
#